data_AF-A0A6A5BZE3-F1
#
_entry.id   AF-A0A6A5BZE3-F1
#
_cell.length_a   1.000
_cell.length_b   1.000
_cell.length_c   1.000
_cell.angle_alpha   90.00
_cell.angle_beta   90.00
_cell.angle_gamma   90.00
#
_symmetry.space_group_name_H-M   'P 1'
#
loop_
_entity.id
_entity.type
_entity.pdbx_description
1 polymer ?
#
loop_
_entity_poly.entity_id
_entity_poly.type
_entity_poly.pdbx_seq_one_letter_code
_entity_poly.pdbx_strand_id
1 'polypeptide(L)'
;MALRFTLKPSKYFKKLKTALRLCSFVLRTFSLIMLFVLLGFFDCNVSNLATVTITSAGSSTVSQMAPLYRFSGTACTETINEIMMAISAVGVLALLILYPLSELILTNSNPQSKVPLIRDNSLVVMLVGEFAMFQLLASFLVPKQYSYASAAFNVILSLVSCGVVFYYIPFLRRYDNSLYFGTCCGKVGASIGSLISSAANMDSDSPTFDVLGGSFASMTLGLIVVLFVAGTCFMEVYLRFHAKKMRDYLMNSVVTSQTDLDLFEKHLLFGIEKAASSLFNDLEESKAIPSLNIFLKLSLKSGQRNVRGREYSDSDLCLAFIKGLAHQKSFNDISLLLLSALIIQVKWQGESNCSIFAQSLLRRALKQHPNIFNKLFIQERMKELETMSQTNNALFEASAQIETLEKNQAARLTLHRDFWKECANENINYDAIEKIIRSIYALKSECNRVTPVASSDYYNKYEVSGSAIPLDESLTEIGVETKDEGFELESAFDNPQMKKETIFRQALFNSRDHKIVSVALIVYFAIAFCIMIVSIALSVYYSQSVMSQIIPYVEQVCFPVTFPISIVRNIRATQNWVNVFYLFGYPWPSTNDGFPTVSKLFYVTDHVSQLTKAIDLFNRLIIASQSNAFSNDVYSDYSQNNYPFNSKCHLELPTQYVGNNSFSRTQTLLDQIAANSYFNPLTDYNFMFLWINRESAAAAYDSFCTSYLNRSFSLANISMNEFVIYLSTILGFFILLSILFFVYIYYELKYLRKVSRLFGSQIQKDVVGKIFQTLSKKAESVAVHQRKRFSVSKASAKYVLLPLFIFAVTCVVVCVALMFMESELNSIASSLAMSRIRLSIQAAASVDRASISVGETFTYFGASEITKSNSVLAPLFNRTVNFGDPLLWNTTNFDFLFTRLSRRTQELTKQFSSLIYGDPSQGLNPIIGQYPAVDMIITVGTNNCTDYIQKNNVTLTFTSNLLYCKGMEKVLADFVTLSSQVATDSRKAYLLQKESLANMTLLSPVKVAMQHYTVFRTAAPLLNKFASFIREFVKSSSQPSSTIVTVAGIFGILFTFACFMIDILGSSIYELFDESARAELKKRVDALVGKAKQMGEASSYVNSVEESTSIENEQVEVDCIRKNRTKFPGKFTFHCVKLEGRIGISIVVTFKDITLEKQRSENLLKNILPTAVANRLKTGGDSFIAEAINDVTCFLVFELGSVFEFILLFVFVCEMGRL
;
A
#
# COMPACT_ATOMS: atom_id res chain seq x y z
N MET A 1 -10.88 -14.29 -7.02
CA MET A 1 -11.03 -15.24 -8.16
C MET A 1 -11.23 -16.69 -7.69
N ALA A 2 -10.39 -17.21 -6.78
CA ALA A 2 -10.49 -18.60 -6.26
C ALA A 2 -11.87 -18.95 -5.68
N LEU A 3 -12.46 -18.09 -4.84
CA LEU A 3 -13.82 -18.24 -4.29
C LEU A 3 -14.92 -18.29 -5.36
N ARG A 4 -14.69 -17.67 -6.53
CA ARG A 4 -15.65 -17.68 -7.64
C ARG A 4 -15.53 -18.97 -8.46
N PHE A 5 -14.32 -19.52 -8.56
CA PHE A 5 -14.07 -20.78 -9.26
C PHE A 5 -14.48 -22.00 -8.45
N THR A 6 -14.37 -21.99 -7.11
CA THR A 6 -15.00 -23.03 -6.27
C THR A 6 -16.49 -23.15 -6.52
N LEU A 7 -17.13 -22.09 -7.03
CA LEU A 7 -18.55 -22.06 -7.31
C LEU A 7 -18.93 -22.45 -8.76
N LYS A 8 -18.03 -22.50 -9.74
CA LYS A 8 -18.37 -22.88 -11.12
C LYS A 8 -17.33 -23.86 -11.70
N PRO A 9 -17.71 -25.12 -12.01
CA PRO A 9 -16.78 -26.09 -12.57
C PRO A 9 -16.40 -25.70 -14.01
N SER A 10 -15.10 -25.74 -14.32
CA SER A 10 -14.54 -25.67 -15.68
C SER A 10 -13.67 -26.90 -15.93
N LYS A 11 -13.39 -27.26 -17.20
CA LYS A 11 -12.50 -28.40 -17.51
C LYS A 11 -11.07 -28.24 -16.92
N TYR A 12 -10.57 -27.00 -16.80
CA TYR A 12 -9.26 -26.71 -16.21
C TYR A 12 -9.30 -26.54 -14.67
N PHE A 13 -10.49 -26.59 -14.06
CA PHE A 13 -10.69 -26.34 -12.65
C PHE A 13 -9.91 -27.32 -11.75
N LYS A 14 -9.76 -28.59 -12.16
CA LYS A 14 -8.99 -29.58 -11.37
C LYS A 14 -7.52 -29.16 -11.23
N LYS A 15 -6.83 -28.80 -12.32
CA LYS A 15 -5.42 -28.38 -12.30
C LYS A 15 -5.22 -27.08 -11.51
N LEU A 16 -6.08 -26.08 -11.76
CA LEU A 16 -6.04 -24.81 -11.03
C LEU A 16 -6.32 -24.98 -9.53
N LYS A 17 -7.28 -25.84 -9.17
CA LYS A 17 -7.61 -26.16 -7.77
C LYS A 17 -6.44 -26.84 -7.07
N THR A 18 -5.73 -27.75 -7.74
CA THR A 18 -4.52 -28.38 -7.18
C THR A 18 -3.40 -27.37 -6.99
N ALA A 19 -3.13 -26.50 -7.96
CA ALA A 19 -2.13 -25.45 -7.84
C ALA A 19 -2.47 -24.45 -6.71
N LEU A 20 -3.73 -24.01 -6.62
CA LEU A 20 -4.21 -23.16 -5.52
C LEU A 20 -4.07 -23.84 -4.15
N ARG A 21 -4.39 -25.13 -4.05
CA ARG A 21 -4.20 -25.88 -2.80
C ARG A 21 -2.73 -25.98 -2.42
N LEU A 22 -1.84 -26.22 -3.38
CA LEU A 22 -0.40 -26.27 -3.13
C LEU A 22 0.12 -24.90 -2.67
N CYS A 23 -0.22 -23.81 -3.37
CA CYS A 23 0.16 -22.45 -2.96
C CYS A 23 -0.41 -22.08 -1.59
N SER A 24 -1.69 -22.36 -1.33
CA SER A 24 -2.28 -22.11 -0.02
C SER A 24 -1.61 -22.93 1.07
N PHE A 25 -1.23 -24.19 0.78
CA PHE A 25 -0.50 -25.04 1.73
C PHE A 25 0.87 -24.47 2.08
N VAL A 26 1.64 -24.06 1.08
CA VAL A 26 2.94 -23.38 1.27
C VAL A 26 2.75 -22.10 2.07
N LEU A 27 1.82 -21.24 1.65
CA LEU A 27 1.55 -19.98 2.32
C LEU A 27 1.15 -20.17 3.78
N ARG A 28 0.23 -21.09 4.08
CA ARG A 28 -0.19 -21.40 5.45
C ARG A 28 0.96 -21.95 6.30
N THR A 29 1.80 -22.81 5.74
CA THR A 29 2.89 -23.45 6.48
C THR A 29 4.00 -22.46 6.82
N PHE A 30 4.31 -21.55 5.88
CA PHE A 30 5.38 -20.57 6.04
C PHE A 30 4.91 -19.18 6.52
N SER A 31 3.62 -18.91 6.67
CA SER A 31 3.11 -17.56 6.99
C SER A 31 3.68 -17.00 8.29
N LEU A 32 3.73 -17.78 9.36
CA LEU A 32 4.28 -17.35 10.65
C LEU A 32 5.79 -17.14 10.57
N ILE A 33 6.52 -17.97 9.82
CA ILE A 33 7.97 -17.81 9.61
C ILE A 33 8.24 -16.56 8.79
N MET A 34 7.50 -16.34 7.69
CA MET A 34 7.62 -15.15 6.86
C MET A 34 7.27 -13.90 7.67
N LEU A 35 6.21 -13.94 8.47
CA LEU A 35 5.85 -12.83 9.35
C LEU A 35 6.98 -12.55 10.36
N PHE A 36 7.56 -13.58 10.97
CA PHE A 36 8.71 -13.45 11.88
C PHE A 36 9.93 -12.82 11.22
N VAL A 37 10.21 -13.16 9.96
CA VAL A 37 11.32 -12.59 9.19
C VAL A 37 11.07 -11.12 8.87
N LEU A 38 9.88 -10.79 8.33
CA LEU A 38 9.50 -9.43 7.97
C LEU A 38 9.46 -8.50 9.19
N LEU A 39 9.04 -9.01 10.35
CA LEU A 39 9.03 -8.21 11.58
C LEU A 39 10.43 -7.93 12.14
N GLY A 40 11.46 -8.67 11.69
CA GLY A 40 12.84 -8.45 12.12
C GLY A 40 13.40 -7.08 11.75
N PHE A 41 12.85 -6.42 10.73
CA PHE A 41 13.27 -5.08 10.29
C PHE A 41 12.69 -3.95 11.14
N PHE A 42 11.70 -4.23 12.00
CA PHE A 42 11.10 -3.26 12.92
C PHE A 42 11.70 -3.31 14.34
N ASP A 43 12.47 -4.36 14.69
CA ASP A 43 12.99 -4.59 16.05
C ASP A 43 14.27 -3.77 16.31
N CYS A 44 14.09 -2.50 16.65
CA CYS A 44 15.20 -1.58 16.95
C CYS A 44 15.62 -1.59 18.42
N ASN A 45 16.92 -1.68 18.69
CA ASN A 45 17.47 -1.65 20.04
C ASN A 45 17.69 -0.21 20.53
N VAL A 46 16.63 0.42 21.04
CA VAL A 46 16.69 1.82 21.51
C VAL A 46 17.57 1.99 22.76
N SER A 47 17.76 0.94 23.56
CA SER A 47 18.55 0.99 24.81
C SER A 47 20.06 0.95 24.58
N ASN A 48 20.54 0.23 23.56
CA ASN A 48 21.97 0.19 23.23
C ASN A 48 22.24 1.12 22.05
N LEU A 49 22.58 2.38 22.34
CA LEU A 49 23.16 3.30 21.37
C LEU A 49 24.58 2.80 21.00
N ALA A 50 24.64 1.78 20.14
CA ALA A 50 25.90 1.34 19.58
C ALA A 50 26.45 2.44 18.67
N THR A 51 27.72 2.78 18.83
CA THR A 51 28.45 3.63 17.88
C THR A 51 28.66 2.84 16.60
N VAL A 52 27.66 2.78 15.73
CA VAL A 52 27.84 2.25 14.37
C VAL A 52 28.68 3.27 13.62
N THR A 53 29.91 2.88 13.27
CA THR A 53 30.80 3.74 12.47
C THR A 53 30.29 3.71 11.04
N ILE A 54 29.42 4.66 10.70
CA ILE A 54 29.00 4.83 9.30
C ILE A 54 30.23 5.36 8.55
N THR A 55 30.91 4.48 7.83
CA THR A 55 31.98 4.86 6.88
C THR A 55 31.34 5.44 5.63
N SER A 56 30.69 6.59 5.75
CA SER A 56 30.27 7.39 4.59
C SER A 56 31.44 8.30 4.18
N ALA A 57 32.08 7.98 3.06
CA ALA A 57 32.95 8.89 2.29
C ALA A 57 33.98 9.71 3.12
N GLY A 58 34.92 9.04 3.77
CA GLY A 58 36.19 9.66 4.19
C GLY A 58 36.16 10.56 5.44
N SER A 59 35.02 10.75 6.10
CA SER A 59 34.97 11.29 7.46
C SER A 59 34.24 10.32 8.38
N SER A 60 34.96 9.70 9.32
CA SER A 60 34.38 8.86 10.36
C SER A 60 33.67 9.74 11.38
N THR A 61 32.49 10.25 11.02
CA THR A 61 31.59 10.87 11.98
C THR A 61 30.85 9.75 12.71
N VAL A 62 31.27 9.50 13.94
CA VAL A 62 30.62 8.52 14.81
C VAL A 62 29.28 9.09 15.26
N SER A 63 28.21 8.78 14.52
CA SER A 63 26.85 9.06 14.94
C SER A 63 26.32 7.83 15.69
N GLN A 64 25.90 8.04 16.93
CA GLN A 64 25.28 6.98 17.74
C GLN A 64 23.85 6.77 17.24
N MET A 65 23.61 5.64 16.56
CA MET A 65 22.28 5.24 16.11
C MET A 65 21.95 3.88 16.72
N ALA A 66 20.69 3.66 17.10
CA ALA A 66 20.23 2.38 17.61
C ALA A 66 20.39 1.30 16.51
N PRO A 67 21.12 0.19 16.75
CA PRO A 67 21.21 -0.91 15.80
C PRO A 67 19.92 -1.74 15.84
N LEU A 68 19.67 -2.49 14.78
CA LEU A 68 18.63 -3.54 14.81
C LEU A 68 19.04 -4.65 15.76
N TYR A 69 18.08 -5.22 16.49
CA TYR A 69 18.38 -6.23 17.50
C TYR A 69 18.88 -7.55 16.89
N ARG A 70 18.34 -7.95 15.73
CA ARG A 70 18.78 -9.15 14.99
C ARG A 70 19.98 -8.90 14.08
N PHE A 71 20.07 -7.69 13.55
CA PHE A 71 21.09 -7.29 12.58
C PHE A 71 21.92 -6.18 13.21
N SER A 72 22.72 -6.52 14.21
CA SER A 72 23.48 -5.55 15.01
C SER A 72 24.45 -4.69 14.19
N GLY A 73 24.81 -5.14 12.98
CA GLY A 73 25.65 -4.40 12.03
C GLY A 73 24.93 -3.35 11.18
N THR A 74 23.60 -3.25 11.26
CA THR A 74 22.80 -2.28 10.49
C THR A 74 22.05 -1.34 11.42
N ALA A 75 22.09 -0.04 11.14
CA ALA A 75 21.39 0.95 11.96
C ALA A 75 19.87 0.94 11.67
N CYS A 76 19.06 1.16 12.70
CA CYS A 76 17.59 1.16 12.59
C CYS A 76 17.10 2.20 11.55
N THR A 77 17.73 3.37 11.53
CA THR A 77 17.44 4.49 10.61
C THR A 77 18.39 4.51 9.40
N GLU A 78 19.03 3.39 9.10
CA GLU A 78 19.81 3.26 7.87
C GLU A 78 18.88 3.19 6.67
N THR A 79 19.21 3.87 5.58
CA THR A 79 18.37 3.95 4.37
C THR A 79 17.98 2.57 3.83
N ILE A 80 18.88 1.60 3.92
CA ILE A 80 18.60 0.21 3.53
C ILE A 80 17.51 -0.39 4.42
N ASN A 81 17.60 -0.19 5.75
CA ASN A 81 16.58 -0.70 6.66
C ASN A 81 15.24 0.01 6.49
N GLU A 82 15.23 1.32 6.21
CA GLU A 82 13.99 2.06 5.92
C GLU A 82 13.22 1.49 4.73
N ILE A 83 13.93 1.16 3.64
CA ILE A 83 13.34 0.48 2.47
C ILE A 83 12.81 -0.90 2.87
N MET A 84 13.58 -1.67 3.65
CA MET A 84 13.17 -3.01 4.10
C MET A 84 11.98 -2.96 5.07
N MET A 85 11.87 -1.94 5.92
CA MET A 85 10.70 -1.69 6.77
C MET A 85 9.45 -1.42 5.93
N ALA A 86 9.55 -0.59 4.88
CA ALA A 86 8.43 -0.31 3.98
C ALA A 86 7.96 -1.58 3.24
N ILE A 87 8.90 -2.36 2.69
CA ILE A 87 8.60 -3.66 2.05
C ILE A 87 7.96 -4.61 3.05
N SER A 88 8.49 -4.65 4.27
CA SER A 88 7.99 -5.53 5.33
C SER A 88 6.59 -5.15 5.80
N ALA A 89 6.26 -3.86 5.90
CA ALA A 89 4.92 -3.39 6.22
C ALA A 89 3.89 -3.88 5.19
N VAL A 90 4.21 -3.73 3.90
CA VAL A 90 3.35 -4.21 2.80
C VAL A 90 3.23 -5.74 2.83
N GLY A 91 4.34 -6.44 3.05
CA GLY A 91 4.36 -7.91 3.17
C GLY A 91 3.52 -8.43 4.33
N VAL A 92 3.59 -7.79 5.50
CA VAL A 92 2.78 -8.12 6.69
C VAL A 92 1.28 -7.93 6.39
N LEU A 93 0.89 -6.79 5.80
CA LEU A 93 -0.51 -6.53 5.42
C LEU A 93 -1.02 -7.54 4.39
N ALA A 94 -0.21 -7.89 3.40
CA ALA A 94 -0.55 -8.91 2.42
C ALA A 94 -0.73 -10.29 3.08
N LEU A 95 0.15 -10.68 4.01
CA LEU A 95 0.05 -11.95 4.73
C LEU A 95 -1.21 -12.04 5.60
N LEU A 96 -1.59 -10.96 6.30
CA LEU A 96 -2.84 -10.90 7.09
C LEU A 96 -4.10 -11.10 6.24
N ILE A 97 -4.07 -10.72 4.96
CA ILE A 97 -5.22 -10.91 4.05
C ILE A 97 -5.17 -12.27 3.34
N LEU A 98 -3.98 -12.76 2.99
CA LEU A 98 -3.81 -13.99 2.21
C LEU A 98 -3.91 -15.25 3.09
N TYR A 99 -3.45 -15.20 4.35
CA TYR A 99 -3.58 -16.32 5.28
C TYR A 99 -5.03 -16.82 5.46
N PRO A 100 -6.04 -15.99 5.74
CA PRO A 100 -7.39 -16.47 5.99
C PRO A 100 -8.03 -17.03 4.71
N LEU A 101 -7.72 -16.42 3.55
CA LEU A 101 -8.12 -16.95 2.24
C LEU A 101 -7.48 -18.32 1.97
N SER A 102 -6.22 -18.50 2.36
CA SER A 102 -5.53 -19.78 2.20
C SER A 102 -6.22 -20.88 2.99
N GLU A 103 -6.70 -20.58 4.21
CA GLU A 103 -7.38 -21.57 5.04
C GLU A 103 -8.78 -21.90 4.57
N LEU A 104 -9.51 -20.94 4.01
CA LEU A 104 -10.78 -21.21 3.33
C LEU A 104 -10.58 -22.15 2.13
N ILE A 105 -9.46 -22.05 1.41
CA ILE A 105 -9.17 -22.88 0.24
C ILE A 105 -8.70 -24.29 0.61
N LEU A 106 -7.90 -24.41 1.69
CA LEU A 106 -7.32 -25.69 2.13
C LEU A 106 -8.29 -26.56 2.89
N THR A 107 -9.33 -25.97 3.47
CA THR A 107 -10.22 -26.72 4.35
C THR A 107 -10.85 -27.90 3.62
N ASN A 108 -10.61 -29.09 4.17
CA ASN A 108 -11.22 -30.32 3.71
C ASN A 108 -12.36 -30.65 4.67
N SER A 109 -13.57 -30.43 4.17
CA SER A 109 -14.82 -30.63 4.88
C SER A 109 -15.45 -31.99 4.59
N ASN A 110 -14.82 -32.82 3.74
CA ASN A 110 -15.36 -34.13 3.37
C ASN A 110 -15.21 -35.15 4.53
N PRO A 111 -16.32 -35.59 5.16
CA PRO A 111 -16.31 -36.56 6.26
C PRO A 111 -15.74 -37.94 5.88
N GLN A 112 -15.82 -38.35 4.62
CA GLN A 112 -15.25 -39.62 4.14
C GLN A 112 -13.73 -39.58 4.03
N SER A 113 -13.12 -38.39 4.05
CA SER A 113 -11.68 -38.26 3.95
C SER A 113 -10.98 -39.02 5.08
N LYS A 114 -9.87 -39.68 4.75
CA LYS A 114 -9.00 -40.32 5.76
C LYS A 114 -8.01 -39.32 6.36
N VAL A 115 -7.80 -38.18 5.70
CA VAL A 115 -6.90 -37.10 6.14
C VAL A 115 -7.27 -36.66 7.57
N PRO A 116 -6.29 -36.48 8.47
CA PRO A 116 -6.53 -35.95 9.82
C PRO A 116 -7.04 -34.50 9.76
N LEU A 117 -7.61 -34.00 10.87
CA LEU A 117 -8.07 -32.62 11.03
C LEU A 117 -9.18 -32.23 10.03
N ILE A 118 -10.17 -33.11 9.85
CA ILE A 118 -11.35 -32.81 9.02
C ILE A 118 -12.20 -31.77 9.75
N ARG A 119 -12.37 -30.62 9.12
CA ARG A 119 -13.04 -29.47 9.72
C ARG A 119 -14.50 -29.44 9.31
N ASP A 120 -15.34 -29.08 10.25
CA ASP A 120 -16.73 -28.75 9.97
C ASP A 120 -16.84 -27.31 9.45
N ASN A 121 -16.17 -26.39 10.15
CA ASN A 121 -16.12 -24.97 9.85
C ASN A 121 -14.65 -24.48 9.85
N SER A 122 -14.23 -23.86 8.74
CA SER A 122 -12.89 -23.30 8.55
C SER A 122 -12.64 -22.01 9.34
N LEU A 123 -13.68 -21.24 9.68
CA LEU A 123 -13.56 -19.91 10.30
C LEU A 123 -12.91 -19.96 11.68
N VAL A 124 -13.20 -20.99 12.47
CA VAL A 124 -12.65 -21.12 13.83
C VAL A 124 -11.13 -21.29 13.76
N VAL A 125 -10.65 -22.16 12.87
CA VAL A 125 -9.21 -22.40 12.70
C VAL A 125 -8.53 -21.20 12.04
N MET A 126 -9.21 -20.57 11.07
CA MET A 126 -8.78 -19.32 10.46
C MET A 126 -8.55 -18.23 11.52
N LEU A 127 -9.54 -18.00 12.39
CA LEU A 127 -9.51 -16.97 13.43
C LEU A 127 -8.44 -17.24 14.50
N VAL A 128 -8.26 -18.51 14.91
CA VAL A 128 -7.15 -18.89 15.81
C VAL A 128 -5.79 -18.66 15.16
N GLY A 129 -5.67 -18.90 13.85
CA GLY A 129 -4.47 -18.59 13.08
C GLY A 129 -4.19 -17.10 12.95
N GLU A 130 -5.22 -16.28 12.70
CA GLU A 130 -5.12 -14.81 12.73
C GLU A 130 -4.65 -14.32 14.10
N PHE A 131 -5.22 -14.84 15.18
CA PHE A 131 -4.75 -14.52 16.53
C PHE A 131 -3.27 -14.87 16.74
N ALA A 132 -2.77 -15.97 16.16
CA ALA A 132 -1.34 -16.26 16.21
C ALA A 132 -0.49 -15.22 15.44
N MET A 133 -0.96 -14.75 14.27
CA MET A 133 -0.28 -13.69 13.51
C MET A 133 -0.27 -12.36 14.29
N PHE A 134 -1.40 -11.98 14.91
CA PHE A 134 -1.51 -10.76 15.72
C PHE A 134 -0.64 -10.80 16.98
N GLN A 135 -0.53 -11.95 17.64
CA GLN A 135 0.40 -12.11 18.78
C GLN A 135 1.84 -11.89 18.37
N LEU A 136 2.25 -12.47 17.24
CA LEU A 136 3.60 -12.27 16.73
C LEU A 136 3.85 -10.80 16.38
N LEU A 137 2.89 -10.16 15.71
CA LEU A 137 2.93 -8.73 15.40
C LEU A 137 3.07 -7.86 16.66
N ALA A 138 2.25 -8.11 17.69
CA ALA A 138 2.32 -7.40 18.96
C ALA A 138 3.64 -7.64 19.71
N SER A 139 4.29 -8.80 19.50
CA SER A 139 5.59 -9.13 20.10
C SER A 139 6.75 -8.31 19.53
N PHE A 140 6.62 -7.79 18.30
CA PHE A 140 7.65 -6.95 17.66
C PHE A 140 7.31 -5.46 17.63
N LEU A 141 6.03 -5.09 17.63
CA LEU A 141 5.62 -3.68 17.65
C LEU A 141 5.73 -3.04 19.04
N VAL A 142 5.63 -3.82 20.11
CA VAL A 142 5.76 -3.31 21.48
C VAL A 142 7.26 -3.20 21.82
N PRO A 143 7.77 -2.01 22.19
CA PRO A 143 9.17 -1.85 22.58
C PRO A 143 9.54 -2.80 23.72
N LYS A 144 10.79 -3.32 23.72
CA LYS A 144 11.23 -4.33 24.71
C LYS A 144 11.13 -3.88 26.17
N GLN A 145 11.19 -2.57 26.42
CA GLN A 145 10.94 -1.95 27.73
C GLN A 145 9.54 -2.32 28.28
N TYR A 146 8.58 -2.56 27.38
CA TYR A 146 7.22 -2.97 27.68
C TYR A 146 6.96 -4.44 27.27
N SER A 147 7.99 -5.28 27.25
CA SER A 147 7.86 -6.70 26.87
C SER A 147 6.83 -7.46 27.72
N TYR A 148 6.66 -7.10 28.99
CA TYR A 148 5.63 -7.64 29.87
C TYR A 148 4.20 -7.36 29.36
N ALA A 149 3.96 -6.18 28.78
CA ALA A 149 2.65 -5.82 28.23
C ALA A 149 2.34 -6.66 26.99
N SER A 150 3.35 -6.90 26.14
CA SER A 150 3.22 -7.81 25.00
C SER A 150 2.94 -9.24 25.43
N ALA A 151 3.66 -9.74 26.44
CA ALA A 151 3.43 -11.08 26.99
C ALA A 151 2.02 -11.22 27.61
N ALA A 152 1.53 -10.20 28.33
CA ALA A 152 0.17 -10.18 28.87
C ALA A 152 -0.89 -10.21 27.75
N PHE A 153 -0.69 -9.41 26.69
CA PHE A 153 -1.55 -9.45 25.51
C PHE A 153 -1.57 -10.84 24.86
N ASN A 154 -0.41 -11.50 24.75
CA ASN A 154 -0.30 -12.85 24.23
C ASN A 154 -1.08 -13.87 25.08
N VAL A 155 -1.04 -13.77 26.41
CA VAL A 155 -1.84 -14.62 27.32
C VAL A 155 -3.33 -14.42 27.09
N ILE A 156 -3.80 -13.17 27.04
CA ILE A 156 -5.22 -12.84 26.83
C ILE A 156 -5.70 -13.45 25.50
N LEU A 157 -4.97 -13.20 24.41
CA LEU A 157 -5.40 -13.68 23.10
C LEU A 157 -5.31 -15.21 22.96
N SER A 158 -4.38 -15.86 23.68
CA SER A 158 -4.31 -17.33 23.77
C SER A 158 -5.50 -17.90 24.55
N LEU A 159 -5.92 -17.27 25.65
CA LEU A 159 -7.12 -17.66 26.40
C LEU A 159 -8.40 -17.49 25.58
N VAL A 160 -8.52 -16.38 24.84
CA VAL A 160 -9.63 -16.17 23.90
C VAL A 160 -9.63 -17.26 22.83
N SER A 161 -8.46 -17.63 22.29
CA SER A 161 -8.32 -18.73 21.34
C SER A 161 -8.83 -20.06 21.92
N CYS A 162 -8.46 -20.39 23.16
CA CYS A 162 -8.98 -21.57 23.87
C CYS A 162 -10.50 -21.52 24.02
N GLY A 163 -11.05 -20.39 24.45
CA GLY A 163 -12.51 -20.22 24.62
C GLY A 163 -13.27 -20.41 23.31
N VAL A 164 -12.76 -19.86 22.20
CA VAL A 164 -13.36 -20.02 20.87
C VAL A 164 -13.31 -21.48 20.42
N VAL A 165 -12.19 -22.18 20.59
CA VAL A 165 -12.06 -23.60 20.20
C VAL A 165 -12.96 -24.50 21.06
N PHE A 166 -13.02 -24.23 22.36
CA PHE A 166 -13.87 -24.96 23.30
C PHE A 166 -15.36 -24.84 22.94
N TYR A 167 -15.80 -23.63 22.58
CA TYR A 167 -17.20 -23.36 22.24
C TYR A 167 -17.63 -23.97 20.89
N TYR A 168 -16.80 -23.84 19.84
CA TYR A 168 -17.21 -24.23 18.49
C TYR A 168 -16.80 -25.65 18.05
N ILE A 169 -15.80 -26.25 18.70
CA ILE A 169 -15.33 -27.64 18.47
C ILE A 169 -15.13 -27.90 16.96
N PRO A 170 -14.10 -27.32 16.33
CA PRO A 170 -14.03 -27.17 14.87
C PRO A 170 -13.96 -28.46 14.05
N PHE A 171 -13.51 -29.57 14.62
CA PHE A 171 -13.27 -30.83 13.89
C PHE A 171 -14.40 -31.84 14.04
N LEU A 172 -14.52 -32.75 13.06
CA LEU A 172 -15.51 -33.84 13.12
C LEU A 172 -15.05 -35.01 14.00
N ARG A 173 -13.74 -35.22 14.16
CA ARG A 173 -13.18 -36.31 14.99
C ARG A 173 -12.94 -35.84 16.42
N ARG A 174 -13.28 -36.68 17.39
CA ARG A 174 -13.08 -36.39 18.82
C ARG A 174 -11.61 -36.09 19.14
N TYR A 175 -10.73 -37.02 18.77
CA TYR A 175 -9.29 -36.92 19.05
C TYR A 175 -8.64 -35.68 18.41
N ASP A 176 -9.07 -35.30 17.21
CA ASP A 176 -8.58 -34.09 16.51
C ASP A 176 -8.93 -32.81 17.30
N ASN A 177 -10.14 -32.73 17.86
CA ASN A 177 -10.53 -31.61 18.73
C ASN A 177 -9.76 -31.61 20.04
N SER A 178 -9.58 -32.77 20.66
CA SER A 178 -8.82 -32.91 21.91
C SER A 178 -7.37 -32.46 21.73
N LEU A 179 -6.70 -32.93 20.68
CA LEU A 179 -5.33 -32.51 20.33
C LEU A 179 -5.26 -31.01 20.02
N TYR A 180 -6.18 -30.49 19.20
CA TYR A 180 -6.14 -29.09 18.81
C TYR A 180 -6.40 -28.16 20.01
N PHE A 181 -7.35 -28.48 20.87
CA PHE A 181 -7.56 -27.75 22.12
C PHE A 181 -6.33 -27.84 23.03
N GLY A 182 -5.71 -29.02 23.13
CA GLY A 182 -4.40 -29.21 23.76
C GLY A 182 -3.34 -28.26 23.22
N THR A 183 -3.21 -28.11 21.89
CA THR A 183 -2.25 -27.16 21.31
C THR A 183 -2.56 -25.70 21.68
N CYS A 184 -3.84 -25.32 21.78
CA CYS A 184 -4.22 -23.99 22.27
C CYS A 184 -3.85 -23.80 23.75
N CYS A 185 -4.06 -24.81 24.60
CA CYS A 185 -3.64 -24.75 26.01
C CYS A 185 -2.11 -24.72 26.15
N GLY A 186 -1.37 -25.48 25.34
CA GLY A 186 0.09 -25.39 25.26
C GLY A 186 0.55 -23.98 24.86
N LYS A 187 -0.15 -23.33 23.93
CA LYS A 187 0.08 -21.93 23.54
C LYS A 187 -0.17 -20.93 24.68
N VAL A 188 -1.18 -21.18 25.51
CA VAL A 188 -1.38 -20.43 26.77
C VAL A 188 -0.16 -20.63 27.68
N GLY A 189 0.34 -21.86 27.81
CA GLY A 189 1.57 -22.16 28.55
C GLY A 189 2.80 -21.43 28.04
N ALA A 190 2.99 -21.37 26.72
CA ALA A 190 4.06 -20.59 26.09
C ALA A 190 3.95 -19.10 26.45
N SER A 191 2.73 -18.56 26.42
CA SER A 191 2.45 -17.15 26.71
C SER A 191 2.69 -16.83 28.20
N ILE A 192 2.30 -17.72 29.11
CA ILE A 192 2.57 -17.59 30.55
C ILE A 192 4.08 -17.67 30.83
N GLY A 193 4.79 -18.61 30.20
CA GLY A 193 6.25 -18.72 30.33
C GLY A 193 6.97 -17.46 29.86
N SER A 194 6.54 -16.89 28.72
CA SER A 194 7.02 -15.60 28.23
C SER A 194 6.73 -14.45 29.20
N LEU A 195 5.54 -14.42 29.80
CA LEU A 195 5.17 -13.42 30.80
C LEU A 195 6.05 -13.50 32.05
N ILE A 196 6.23 -14.70 32.60
CA ILE A 196 7.10 -14.92 33.76
C ILE A 196 8.54 -14.51 33.43
N SER A 197 9.06 -14.89 32.25
CA SER A 197 10.40 -14.51 31.82
C SER A 197 10.55 -13.00 31.65
N SER A 198 9.54 -12.32 31.08
CA SER A 198 9.58 -10.86 30.91
C SER A 198 9.48 -10.11 32.24
N ALA A 199 8.69 -10.60 33.20
CA ALA A 199 8.55 -10.02 34.52
C ALA A 199 9.81 -10.22 35.38
N ALA A 200 10.43 -11.41 35.30
CA ALA A 200 11.68 -11.69 36.01
C ALA A 200 12.88 -10.89 35.47
N ASN A 201 12.83 -10.47 34.20
CA ASN A 201 13.90 -9.71 33.55
C ASN A 201 13.83 -8.18 33.76
N MET A 202 12.87 -7.66 34.54
CA MET A 202 12.72 -6.19 34.67
C MET A 202 13.76 -5.53 35.60
N ASP A 203 14.41 -6.29 36.51
CA ASP A 203 15.12 -5.72 37.67
C ASP A 203 16.63 -5.96 37.74
N SER A 204 17.28 -6.60 36.76
CA SER A 204 18.71 -6.88 36.88
C SER A 204 19.56 -6.57 35.65
N ASP A 205 20.56 -5.72 35.89
CA ASP A 205 21.68 -5.41 34.98
C ASP A 205 22.84 -6.44 35.10
N SER A 206 22.64 -7.57 35.78
CA SER A 206 23.72 -8.49 36.14
C SER A 206 24.14 -9.41 34.98
N PRO A 207 25.42 -9.48 34.57
CA PRO A 207 25.89 -10.23 33.40
C PRO A 207 25.77 -11.77 33.47
N THR A 208 25.22 -12.34 34.54
CA THR A 208 24.94 -13.79 34.66
C THR A 208 23.70 -14.27 33.89
N PHE A 209 23.13 -13.41 33.04
CA PHE A 209 21.83 -13.62 32.40
C PHE A 209 21.78 -14.71 31.32
N ASP A 210 22.90 -15.00 30.65
CA ASP A 210 22.93 -16.03 29.60
C ASP A 210 22.60 -17.42 30.16
N VAL A 211 22.89 -17.67 31.45
CA VAL A 211 22.56 -18.93 32.13
C VAL A 211 21.09 -18.97 32.56
N LEU A 212 20.51 -17.84 32.98
CA LEU A 212 19.09 -17.77 33.37
C LEU A 212 18.16 -17.90 32.15
N GLY A 213 18.53 -17.34 31.00
CA GLY A 213 17.73 -17.42 29.77
C GLY A 213 17.43 -18.86 29.34
N GLY A 214 18.43 -19.73 29.41
CA GLY A 214 18.25 -21.18 29.14
C GLY A 214 17.28 -21.85 30.12
N SER A 215 17.34 -21.46 31.40
CA SER A 215 16.44 -21.98 32.44
C SER A 215 14.98 -21.56 32.19
N PHE A 216 14.73 -20.29 31.84
CA PHE A 216 13.37 -19.82 31.51
C PHE A 216 12.83 -20.42 30.21
N ALA A 217 13.68 -20.67 29.21
CA ALA A 217 13.29 -21.41 28.02
C ALA A 217 12.85 -22.84 28.35
N SER A 218 13.60 -23.54 29.22
CA SER A 218 13.23 -24.89 29.69
C SER A 218 11.92 -24.90 30.48
N MET A 219 11.69 -23.90 31.33
CA MET A 219 10.44 -23.72 32.07
C MET A 219 9.26 -23.49 31.11
N THR A 220 9.45 -22.64 30.10
CA THR A 220 8.41 -22.35 29.10
C THR A 220 8.05 -23.63 28.31
N LEU A 221 9.05 -24.42 27.91
CA LEU A 221 8.82 -25.73 27.29
C LEU A 221 8.08 -26.69 28.23
N GLY A 222 8.45 -26.73 29.52
CA GLY A 222 7.74 -27.51 30.54
C GLY A 222 6.26 -27.11 30.65
N LEU A 223 5.96 -25.81 30.74
CA LEU A 223 4.60 -25.29 30.79
C LEU A 223 3.79 -25.63 29.53
N ILE A 224 4.41 -25.56 28.34
CA ILE A 224 3.77 -25.96 27.08
C ILE A 224 3.35 -27.42 27.13
N VAL A 225 4.25 -28.33 27.54
CA VAL A 225 3.96 -29.77 27.59
C VAL A 225 2.88 -30.09 28.62
N VAL A 226 2.98 -29.54 29.84
CA VAL A 226 2.02 -29.78 30.91
C VAL A 226 0.62 -29.31 30.53
N LEU A 227 0.50 -28.06 30.04
CA LEU A 227 -0.80 -27.52 29.64
C LEU A 227 -1.35 -28.15 28.36
N PHE A 228 -0.49 -28.61 27.45
CA PHE A 228 -0.91 -29.40 26.29
C PHE A 228 -1.56 -30.73 26.72
N VAL A 229 -0.91 -31.49 27.61
CA VAL A 229 -1.42 -32.78 28.10
C VAL A 229 -2.71 -32.56 28.90
N ALA A 230 -2.72 -31.59 29.81
CA ALA A 230 -3.89 -31.26 30.63
C ALA A 230 -5.08 -30.83 29.76
N GLY A 231 -4.87 -29.93 28.80
CA GLY A 231 -5.90 -29.47 27.86
C GLY A 231 -6.44 -30.62 26.99
N THR A 232 -5.56 -31.47 26.46
CA THR A 232 -5.96 -32.63 25.66
C THR A 232 -6.82 -33.60 26.48
N CYS A 233 -6.41 -33.90 27.71
CA CYS A 233 -7.16 -34.79 28.61
C CYS A 233 -8.52 -34.19 28.98
N PHE A 234 -8.55 -32.91 29.35
CA PHE A 234 -9.77 -32.18 29.70
C PHE A 234 -10.79 -32.22 28.55
N MET A 235 -10.38 -31.87 27.34
CA MET A 235 -11.28 -31.86 26.18
C MET A 235 -11.74 -33.26 25.78
N GLU A 236 -10.88 -34.27 25.89
CA GLU A 236 -11.25 -35.67 25.64
C GLU A 236 -12.29 -36.18 26.65
N VAL A 237 -12.14 -35.86 27.93
CA VAL A 237 -13.12 -36.18 28.98
C VAL A 237 -14.44 -35.44 28.74
N TYR A 238 -14.38 -34.15 28.44
CA TYR A 238 -15.55 -33.32 28.13
C TYR A 238 -16.37 -33.88 26.96
N LEU A 239 -15.72 -34.15 25.82
CA LEU A 239 -16.39 -34.71 24.64
C LEU A 239 -16.93 -36.13 24.90
N ARG A 240 -16.21 -36.95 25.67
CA ARG A 240 -16.70 -38.28 26.08
C ARG A 240 -17.92 -38.20 26.98
N PHE A 241 -17.93 -37.28 27.93
CA PHE A 241 -19.05 -37.08 28.84
C PHE A 241 -20.31 -36.66 28.09
N HIS A 242 -20.23 -35.65 27.22
CA HIS A 242 -21.38 -35.20 26.43
C HIS A 242 -21.88 -36.27 25.45
N ALA A 243 -20.97 -36.99 24.78
CA ALA A 243 -21.36 -38.07 23.88
C ALA A 243 -22.02 -39.23 24.64
N LYS A 244 -21.50 -39.62 25.80
CA LYS A 244 -22.09 -40.67 26.65
C LYS A 244 -23.46 -40.23 27.17
N LYS A 245 -23.58 -39.02 27.72
CA LYS A 245 -24.84 -38.46 28.22
C LYS A 245 -25.93 -38.48 27.15
N MET A 246 -25.62 -38.05 25.93
CA MET A 246 -26.61 -38.03 24.84
C MET A 246 -26.97 -39.43 24.33
N ARG A 247 -25.99 -40.35 24.26
CA ARG A 247 -26.24 -41.75 23.94
C ARG A 247 -27.16 -42.41 24.97
N ASP A 248 -26.85 -42.24 26.26
CA ASP A 248 -27.64 -42.80 27.36
C ASP A 248 -29.06 -42.19 27.36
N TYR A 249 -29.20 -40.89 27.05
CA TYR A 249 -30.49 -40.23 26.90
C TYR A 249 -31.35 -40.82 25.76
N LEU A 250 -30.76 -41.00 24.57
CA LEU A 250 -31.44 -41.59 23.40
C LEU A 250 -31.80 -43.08 23.61
N MET A 251 -30.98 -43.83 24.35
CA MET A 251 -31.25 -45.24 24.62
C MET A 251 -32.30 -45.42 25.72
N ASN A 252 -32.23 -44.64 26.80
CA ASN A 252 -33.13 -44.78 27.95
C ASN A 252 -34.55 -44.35 27.62
N SER A 253 -34.73 -43.34 26.77
CA SER A 253 -36.07 -42.84 26.41
C SER A 253 -36.95 -43.89 25.73
N VAL A 254 -36.36 -44.81 24.95
CA VAL A 254 -37.09 -45.89 24.27
C VAL A 254 -37.40 -47.04 25.22
N VAL A 255 -36.47 -47.38 26.13
CA VAL A 255 -36.63 -48.48 27.11
C VAL A 255 -37.80 -48.24 28.07
N THR A 256 -38.09 -46.99 28.43
CA THR A 256 -39.25 -46.66 29.29
C THR A 256 -40.62 -46.85 28.62
N SER A 257 -40.68 -47.04 27.29
CA SER A 257 -41.94 -47.04 26.53
C SER A 257 -42.49 -48.43 26.17
N GLN A 258 -41.72 -49.50 26.34
CA GLN A 258 -42.13 -50.87 25.97
C GLN A 258 -41.77 -51.89 27.05
N THR A 259 -42.78 -52.57 27.60
CA THR A 259 -42.64 -53.61 28.63
C THR A 259 -42.44 -55.04 28.09
N ASP A 260 -42.40 -55.27 26.76
CA ASP A 260 -42.26 -56.61 26.18
C ASP A 260 -40.86 -56.83 25.57
N LEU A 261 -40.13 -57.83 26.10
CA LEU A 261 -38.67 -57.92 26.02
C LEU A 261 -38.09 -58.68 24.80
N ASP A 262 -38.88 -59.45 24.05
CA ASP A 262 -38.31 -60.46 23.12
C ASP A 262 -38.43 -60.14 21.61
N LEU A 263 -39.09 -59.05 21.21
CA LEU A 263 -39.20 -58.62 19.79
C LEU A 263 -38.47 -57.29 19.49
N PHE A 264 -37.38 -57.03 20.23
CA PHE A 264 -36.82 -55.69 20.42
C PHE A 264 -35.86 -55.20 19.30
N GLU A 265 -35.31 -56.09 18.47
CA GLU A 265 -34.13 -55.81 17.64
C GLU A 265 -34.37 -54.83 16.46
N LYS A 266 -35.44 -55.04 15.68
CA LYS A 266 -35.90 -54.06 14.68
C LYS A 266 -36.64 -52.88 15.32
N HIS A 267 -37.11 -53.05 16.55
CA HIS A 267 -37.92 -52.07 17.25
C HIS A 267 -37.13 -50.95 17.92
N LEU A 268 -35.84 -51.11 18.30
CA LEU A 268 -35.09 -50.02 18.97
C LEU A 268 -34.88 -48.82 18.05
N LEU A 269 -34.28 -49.01 16.86
CA LEU A 269 -34.06 -47.92 15.90
C LEU A 269 -35.40 -47.31 15.45
N PHE A 270 -36.40 -48.15 15.19
CA PHE A 270 -37.76 -47.71 14.87
C PHE A 270 -38.43 -46.96 16.04
N GLY A 271 -38.14 -47.35 17.28
CA GLY A 271 -38.62 -46.71 18.50
C GLY A 271 -38.01 -45.33 18.67
N ILE A 272 -36.70 -45.19 18.44
CA ILE A 272 -36.03 -43.88 18.39
C ILE A 272 -36.64 -43.02 17.27
N GLU A 273 -36.87 -43.59 16.09
CA GLU A 273 -37.48 -42.89 14.94
C GLU A 273 -38.90 -42.39 15.28
N LYS A 274 -39.73 -43.21 15.94
CA LYS A 274 -41.08 -42.83 16.37
C LYS A 274 -41.07 -41.80 17.51
N ALA A 275 -40.12 -41.91 18.44
CA ALA A 275 -39.98 -41.02 19.60
C ALA A 275 -39.15 -39.74 19.31
N ALA A 276 -38.58 -39.59 18.12
CA ALA A 276 -37.63 -38.52 17.81
C ALA A 276 -38.22 -37.11 18.03
N SER A 277 -39.53 -36.95 17.80
CA SER A 277 -40.26 -35.70 18.03
C SER A 277 -40.23 -35.24 19.47
N SER A 278 -40.69 -36.12 20.37
CA SER A 278 -40.82 -35.82 21.78
C SER A 278 -39.43 -35.64 22.36
N LEU A 279 -38.48 -36.49 21.96
CA LEU A 279 -37.09 -36.35 22.36
C LEU A 279 -36.49 -35.01 21.96
N PHE A 280 -36.78 -34.51 20.76
CA PHE A 280 -36.30 -33.20 20.32
C PHE A 280 -36.90 -32.07 21.15
N ASN A 281 -38.21 -32.10 21.40
CA ASN A 281 -38.87 -31.10 22.23
C ASN A 281 -38.32 -31.12 23.67
N ASP A 282 -38.13 -32.31 24.25
CA ASP A 282 -37.54 -32.46 25.59
C ASP A 282 -36.10 -31.92 25.62
N LEU A 283 -35.32 -32.12 24.55
CA LEU A 283 -33.96 -31.58 24.41
C LEU A 283 -33.95 -30.06 24.22
N GLU A 284 -34.97 -29.50 23.58
CA GLU A 284 -35.17 -28.06 23.43
C GLU A 284 -35.55 -27.43 24.78
N GLU A 285 -36.51 -28.02 25.50
CA GLU A 285 -36.93 -27.59 26.84
C GLU A 285 -35.79 -27.68 27.86
N SER A 286 -35.01 -28.76 27.82
CA SER A 286 -33.84 -28.94 28.70
C SER A 286 -32.60 -28.16 28.26
N LYS A 287 -32.68 -27.38 27.16
CA LYS A 287 -31.55 -26.65 26.54
C LYS A 287 -30.34 -27.53 26.23
N ALA A 288 -30.57 -28.82 25.96
CA ALA A 288 -29.54 -29.81 25.67
C ALA A 288 -29.19 -29.91 24.17
N ILE A 289 -29.79 -29.08 23.30
CA ILE A 289 -29.49 -28.99 21.86
C ILE A 289 -27.99 -28.88 21.55
N PRO A 290 -27.16 -28.09 22.26
CA PRO A 290 -25.72 -28.06 22.00
C PRO A 290 -25.03 -29.42 22.21
N SER A 291 -25.47 -30.18 23.21
CA SER A 291 -24.95 -31.54 23.46
C SER A 291 -25.35 -32.50 22.34
N LEU A 292 -26.56 -32.34 21.79
CA LEU A 292 -27.02 -33.10 20.64
C LEU A 292 -26.20 -32.76 19.38
N ASN A 293 -25.93 -31.47 19.14
CA ASN A 293 -25.06 -31.01 18.06
C ASN A 293 -23.66 -31.64 18.14
N ILE A 294 -23.05 -31.65 19.34
CA ILE A 294 -21.76 -32.32 19.57
C ILE A 294 -21.86 -33.82 19.28
N PHE A 295 -22.90 -34.49 19.78
CA PHE A 295 -23.09 -35.93 19.59
C PHE A 295 -23.23 -36.28 18.10
N LEU A 296 -24.09 -35.57 17.36
CA LEU A 296 -24.25 -35.73 15.91
C LEU A 296 -22.92 -35.53 15.17
N LYS A 297 -22.18 -34.48 15.53
CA LYS A 297 -20.88 -34.17 14.92
C LYS A 297 -19.85 -35.28 15.12
N LEU A 298 -19.76 -35.82 16.33
CA LEU A 298 -18.84 -36.91 16.66
C LEU A 298 -19.28 -38.26 16.07
N SER A 299 -20.58 -38.47 15.84
CA SER A 299 -21.14 -39.72 15.31
C SER A 299 -20.72 -40.03 13.86
N LEU A 300 -20.35 -39.00 13.07
CA LEU A 300 -19.93 -39.16 11.67
C LEU A 300 -18.72 -40.09 11.48
N LYS A 301 -17.82 -40.16 12.47
CA LYS A 301 -16.57 -40.93 12.44
C LYS A 301 -16.40 -41.86 13.65
N SER A 302 -17.43 -42.02 14.48
CA SER A 302 -17.36 -42.96 15.61
C SER A 302 -17.27 -44.39 15.06
N GLY A 303 -16.37 -45.19 15.65
CA GLY A 303 -16.24 -46.61 15.37
C GLY A 303 -17.32 -47.41 16.11
N GLN A 304 -17.62 -48.63 15.65
CA GLN A 304 -18.57 -49.51 16.32
C GLN A 304 -18.14 -49.77 17.77
N ARG A 305 -19.10 -49.76 18.69
CA ARG A 305 -18.91 -50.13 20.10
C ARG A 305 -19.93 -51.18 20.50
N ASN A 306 -19.43 -52.28 21.05
CA ASN A 306 -20.20 -53.37 21.64
C ASN A 306 -20.92 -52.92 22.92
N VAL A 307 -22.25 -53.05 22.94
CA VAL A 307 -23.08 -52.87 24.15
C VAL A 307 -24.05 -54.05 24.23
N ARG A 308 -23.97 -54.86 25.29
CA ARG A 308 -24.87 -56.01 25.55
C ARG A 308 -24.97 -57.03 24.39
N GLY A 309 -23.84 -57.37 23.77
CA GLY A 309 -23.75 -58.48 22.81
C GLY A 309 -24.18 -58.17 21.37
N ARG A 310 -24.58 -56.93 21.04
CA ARG A 310 -24.79 -56.46 19.64
C ARG A 310 -24.30 -55.01 19.45
N GLU A 311 -23.71 -54.72 18.30
CA GLU A 311 -23.00 -53.45 18.03
C GLU A 311 -23.88 -52.42 17.30
N TYR A 312 -24.55 -51.52 18.03
CA TYR A 312 -25.13 -50.30 17.43
C TYR A 312 -24.09 -49.18 17.43
N SER A 313 -23.77 -48.66 16.25
CA SER A 313 -22.91 -47.48 16.09
C SER A 313 -23.66 -46.22 16.53
N ASP A 314 -22.95 -45.21 17.06
CA ASP A 314 -23.56 -43.90 17.36
C ASP A 314 -24.18 -43.29 16.09
N SER A 315 -23.60 -43.58 14.92
CA SER A 315 -24.14 -43.13 13.64
C SER A 315 -25.53 -43.68 13.34
N ASP A 316 -25.84 -44.88 13.80
CA ASP A 316 -27.10 -45.56 13.47
C ASP A 316 -28.23 -45.03 14.36
N LEU A 317 -27.91 -44.77 15.63
CA LEU A 317 -28.79 -44.08 16.57
C LEU A 317 -29.11 -42.66 16.07
N CYS A 318 -28.09 -41.91 15.65
CA CYS A 318 -28.27 -40.58 15.05
C CYS A 318 -29.10 -40.64 13.77
N LEU A 319 -28.86 -41.63 12.90
CA LEU A 319 -29.60 -41.77 11.65
C LEU A 319 -31.08 -42.05 11.90
N ALA A 320 -31.41 -42.97 12.82
CA ALA A 320 -32.79 -43.25 13.21
C ALA A 320 -33.49 -42.01 13.80
N PHE A 321 -32.79 -41.30 14.69
CA PHE A 321 -33.29 -40.04 15.26
C PHE A 321 -33.55 -38.97 14.19
N ILE A 322 -32.63 -38.80 13.23
CA ILE A 322 -32.79 -37.84 12.13
C ILE A 322 -33.94 -38.22 11.21
N LYS A 323 -34.12 -39.51 10.88
CA LYS A 323 -35.24 -39.97 10.04
C LYS A 323 -36.59 -39.60 10.66
N GLY A 324 -36.73 -39.83 11.96
CA GLY A 324 -37.94 -39.47 12.71
C GLY A 324 -38.21 -37.97 12.77
N LEU A 325 -37.15 -37.15 12.84
CA LEU A 325 -37.25 -35.70 12.94
C LEU A 325 -37.39 -34.96 11.60
N ALA A 326 -36.87 -35.51 10.52
CA ALA A 326 -36.72 -34.77 9.27
C ALA A 326 -38.07 -34.27 8.69
N HIS A 327 -39.16 -34.99 8.96
CA HIS A 327 -40.51 -34.63 8.54
C HIS A 327 -41.18 -33.56 9.42
N GLN A 328 -40.58 -33.21 10.56
CA GLN A 328 -41.21 -32.34 11.54
C GLN A 328 -40.95 -30.87 11.28
N LYS A 329 -41.96 -30.02 11.49
CA LYS A 329 -41.84 -28.56 11.29
C LYS A 329 -40.99 -27.88 12.37
N SER A 330 -40.88 -28.44 13.57
CA SER A 330 -40.06 -27.91 14.68
C SER A 330 -38.55 -28.02 14.41
N PHE A 331 -38.12 -28.97 13.58
CA PHE A 331 -36.71 -29.20 13.27
C PHE A 331 -36.11 -28.10 12.38
N ASN A 332 -35.77 -26.96 13.01
CA ASN A 332 -35.39 -25.73 12.33
C ASN A 332 -34.02 -25.14 12.71
N ASP A 333 -33.21 -25.81 13.52
CA ASP A 333 -31.84 -25.33 13.75
C ASP A 333 -30.97 -25.59 12.50
N ILE A 334 -30.37 -24.52 11.97
CA ILE A 334 -29.49 -24.54 10.80
C ILE A 334 -28.32 -25.50 10.99
N SER A 335 -27.73 -25.54 12.18
CA SER A 335 -26.55 -26.38 12.48
C SER A 335 -26.93 -27.86 12.46
N LEU A 336 -28.04 -28.20 13.13
CA LEU A 336 -28.60 -29.55 13.13
C LEU A 336 -28.97 -30.00 11.71
N LEU A 337 -29.63 -29.16 10.92
CA LEU A 337 -29.98 -29.48 9.53
C LEU A 337 -28.74 -29.75 8.66
N LEU A 338 -27.66 -28.98 8.85
CA LEU A 338 -26.40 -29.17 8.13
C LEU A 338 -25.72 -30.50 8.51
N LEU A 339 -25.64 -30.79 9.80
CA LEU A 339 -25.09 -32.03 10.35
C LEU A 339 -25.91 -33.26 9.95
N SER A 340 -27.23 -33.16 9.99
CA SER A 340 -28.14 -34.21 9.55
C SER A 340 -27.97 -34.53 8.07
N ALA A 341 -27.88 -33.52 7.21
CA ALA A 341 -27.63 -33.73 5.79
C ALA A 341 -26.30 -34.47 5.54
N LEU A 342 -25.25 -34.16 6.30
CA LEU A 342 -23.96 -34.84 6.22
C LEU A 342 -24.02 -36.29 6.70
N ILE A 343 -24.69 -36.57 7.83
CA ILE A 343 -24.84 -37.93 8.37
C ILE A 343 -25.57 -38.82 7.37
N ILE A 344 -26.67 -38.31 6.78
CA ILE A 344 -27.46 -39.03 5.78
C ILE A 344 -26.59 -39.38 4.57
N GLN A 345 -25.86 -38.41 4.02
CA GLN A 345 -25.01 -38.67 2.85
C GLN A 345 -23.93 -39.74 3.11
N VAL A 346 -23.34 -39.73 4.30
CA VAL A 346 -22.20 -40.61 4.62
C VAL A 346 -22.65 -42.02 5.01
N LYS A 347 -23.73 -42.13 5.78
CA LYS A 347 -24.11 -43.39 6.44
C LYS A 347 -25.32 -44.07 5.79
N TRP A 348 -26.16 -43.33 5.06
CA TRP A 348 -27.37 -43.86 4.42
C TRP A 348 -27.14 -44.21 2.93
N GLN A 349 -26.01 -44.84 2.61
CA GLN A 349 -25.60 -45.09 1.21
C GLN A 349 -26.37 -46.23 0.52
N GLY A 350 -27.22 -46.96 1.23
CA GLY A 350 -28.00 -48.08 0.68
C GLY A 350 -29.25 -47.67 -0.10
N GLU A 351 -29.72 -46.43 0.02
CA GLU A 351 -30.93 -45.95 -0.68
C GLU A 351 -30.57 -44.94 -1.77
N SER A 352 -31.16 -45.11 -2.95
CA SER A 352 -30.95 -44.24 -4.13
C SER A 352 -31.28 -42.77 -3.88
N ASN A 353 -32.12 -42.49 -2.88
CA ASN A 353 -32.68 -41.17 -2.62
C ASN A 353 -31.94 -40.38 -1.52
N CYS A 354 -30.86 -40.92 -0.94
CA CYS A 354 -30.14 -40.29 0.17
C CYS A 354 -29.62 -38.89 -0.14
N SER A 355 -29.06 -38.67 -1.32
CA SER A 355 -28.49 -37.38 -1.75
C SER A 355 -29.57 -36.31 -1.95
N ILE A 356 -30.71 -36.70 -2.51
CA ILE A 356 -31.89 -35.84 -2.70
C ILE A 356 -32.42 -35.42 -1.33
N PHE A 357 -32.54 -36.37 -0.41
CA PHE A 357 -33.02 -36.10 0.94
C PHE A 357 -32.08 -35.16 1.70
N ALA A 358 -30.76 -35.41 1.67
CA ALA A 358 -29.77 -34.51 2.26
C ALA A 358 -29.81 -33.09 1.66
N GLN A 359 -29.97 -32.97 0.33
CA GLN A 359 -30.16 -31.67 -0.32
C GLN A 359 -31.45 -30.97 0.13
N SER A 360 -32.54 -31.71 0.36
CA SER A 360 -33.80 -31.14 0.84
C SER A 360 -33.63 -30.47 2.21
N LEU A 361 -32.85 -31.08 3.11
CA LEU A 361 -32.52 -30.52 4.43
C LEU A 361 -31.66 -29.25 4.30
N LEU A 362 -30.66 -29.24 3.42
CA LEU A 362 -29.85 -28.04 3.17
C LEU A 362 -30.67 -26.91 2.53
N ARG A 363 -31.59 -27.24 1.61
CA ARG A 363 -32.54 -26.25 1.05
C ARG A 363 -33.46 -25.70 2.13
N ARG A 364 -33.87 -26.52 3.11
CA ARG A 364 -34.65 -26.07 4.27
C ARG A 364 -33.84 -25.13 5.17
N ALA A 365 -32.59 -25.47 5.48
CA ALA A 365 -31.68 -24.58 6.22
C ALA A 365 -31.47 -23.23 5.49
N LEU A 366 -31.39 -23.25 4.17
CA LEU A 366 -31.25 -22.01 3.37
C LEU A 366 -32.49 -21.11 3.42
N LYS A 367 -33.68 -21.69 3.63
CA LYS A 367 -34.95 -20.93 3.75
C LYS A 367 -35.06 -20.19 5.08
N GLN A 368 -34.31 -20.57 6.11
CA GLN A 368 -34.35 -19.95 7.45
C GLN A 368 -33.53 -18.65 7.54
N HIS A 369 -33.29 -17.96 6.42
CA HIS A 369 -32.54 -16.71 6.35
C HIS A 369 -31.19 -16.73 7.11
N PRO A 370 -30.30 -17.69 6.82
CA PRO A 370 -29.01 -17.80 7.51
C PRO A 370 -28.13 -16.57 7.29
N ASN A 371 -27.31 -16.25 8.29
CA ASN A 371 -26.21 -15.28 8.20
C ASN A 371 -25.32 -15.55 6.98
N ILE A 372 -24.61 -14.54 6.48
CA ILE A 372 -23.85 -14.64 5.23
C ILE A 372 -22.82 -15.79 5.23
N PHE A 373 -22.19 -16.05 6.37
CA PHE A 373 -21.26 -17.17 6.56
C PHE A 373 -21.98 -18.52 6.52
N ASN A 374 -23.06 -18.69 7.28
CA ASN A 374 -23.87 -19.91 7.27
C ASN A 374 -24.45 -20.19 5.87
N LYS A 375 -24.83 -19.13 5.16
CA LYS A 375 -25.26 -19.23 3.76
C LYS A 375 -24.14 -19.72 2.85
N LEU A 376 -22.92 -19.22 3.01
CA LEU A 376 -21.75 -19.71 2.27
C LEU A 376 -21.48 -21.20 2.59
N PHE A 377 -21.55 -21.59 3.87
CA PHE A 377 -21.37 -22.99 4.27
C PHE A 377 -22.44 -23.91 3.72
N ILE A 378 -23.72 -23.55 3.82
CA ILE A 378 -24.81 -24.34 3.24
C ILE A 378 -24.58 -24.51 1.74
N GLN A 379 -24.16 -23.45 1.04
CA GLN A 379 -23.88 -23.52 -0.40
C GLN A 379 -22.65 -24.36 -0.75
N GLU A 380 -21.61 -24.32 0.09
CA GLU A 380 -20.45 -25.19 -0.03
C GLU A 380 -20.85 -26.66 0.18
N ARG A 381 -21.61 -26.95 1.25
CA ARG A 381 -22.13 -28.30 1.55
C ARG A 381 -23.03 -28.84 0.46
N MET A 382 -23.92 -28.01 -0.11
CA MET A 382 -24.75 -28.43 -1.25
C MET A 382 -23.88 -28.89 -2.42
N LYS A 383 -22.80 -28.16 -2.73
CA LYS A 383 -21.86 -28.54 -3.80
C LYS A 383 -21.03 -29.77 -3.47
N GLU A 384 -20.61 -29.90 -2.22
CA GLU A 384 -19.93 -31.12 -1.77
C GLU A 384 -20.83 -32.34 -1.96
N LEU A 385 -22.10 -32.27 -1.55
CA LEU A 385 -23.08 -33.34 -1.76
C LEU A 385 -23.28 -33.65 -3.24
N GLU A 386 -23.40 -32.63 -4.10
CA GLU A 386 -23.47 -32.81 -5.56
C GLU A 386 -22.23 -33.55 -6.08
N THR A 387 -21.03 -33.17 -5.65
CA THR A 387 -19.80 -33.85 -6.09
C THR A 387 -19.63 -35.27 -5.54
N MET A 388 -20.18 -35.58 -4.37
CA MET A 388 -20.19 -36.94 -3.82
C MET A 388 -21.22 -37.83 -4.52
N SER A 389 -22.33 -37.24 -5.01
CA SER A 389 -23.35 -37.92 -5.80
C SER A 389 -22.86 -38.34 -7.20
N GLN A 390 -21.90 -37.60 -7.77
CA GLN A 390 -21.37 -37.79 -9.13
C GLN A 390 -20.65 -39.12 -9.40
N THR A 391 -20.49 -40.01 -8.43
CA THR A 391 -20.11 -41.40 -8.73
C THR A 391 -21.27 -42.20 -9.37
N ASN A 392 -22.53 -41.74 -9.23
CA ASN A 392 -23.75 -42.30 -9.87
C ASN A 392 -24.40 -41.29 -10.85
N ASN A 393 -23.61 -40.69 -11.75
CA ASN A 393 -23.97 -39.53 -12.59
C ASN A 393 -25.33 -39.60 -13.32
N ALA A 394 -25.72 -40.76 -13.85
CA ALA A 394 -26.94 -40.86 -14.66
C ALA A 394 -28.21 -40.69 -13.82
N LEU A 395 -28.23 -41.20 -12.58
CA LEU A 395 -29.44 -41.26 -11.77
C LEU A 395 -29.78 -39.93 -11.11
N PHE A 396 -28.77 -39.12 -10.76
CA PHE A 396 -28.99 -37.81 -10.13
C PHE A 396 -29.42 -36.74 -11.15
N GLU A 397 -28.83 -36.75 -12.34
CA GLU A 397 -29.28 -35.88 -13.43
C GLU A 397 -30.69 -36.28 -13.89
N ALA A 398 -30.97 -37.59 -13.98
CA ALA A 398 -32.32 -38.11 -14.22
C ALA A 398 -33.29 -37.73 -13.09
N SER A 399 -32.92 -37.81 -11.80
CA SER A 399 -33.83 -37.46 -10.70
C SER A 399 -34.16 -35.97 -10.66
N ALA A 400 -33.21 -35.09 -10.96
CA ALA A 400 -33.47 -33.65 -11.07
C ALA A 400 -34.38 -33.33 -12.26
N GLN A 401 -34.22 -34.08 -13.37
CA GLN A 401 -35.13 -34.02 -14.51
C GLN A 401 -36.53 -34.57 -14.17
N ILE A 402 -36.62 -35.67 -13.41
CA ILE A 402 -37.88 -36.25 -12.92
C ILE A 402 -38.59 -35.31 -11.95
N GLU A 403 -37.90 -34.70 -10.98
CA GLU A 403 -38.49 -33.69 -10.06
C GLU A 403 -39.06 -32.51 -10.86
N THR A 404 -38.39 -32.12 -11.94
CA THR A 404 -38.88 -31.08 -12.87
C THR A 404 -40.12 -31.55 -13.64
N LEU A 405 -40.14 -32.80 -14.11
CA LEU A 405 -41.30 -33.40 -14.79
C LEU A 405 -42.50 -33.56 -13.85
N GLU A 406 -42.32 -34.05 -12.63
CA GLU A 406 -43.37 -34.20 -11.61
C GLU A 406 -43.98 -32.84 -11.25
N LYS A 407 -43.14 -31.82 -11.06
CA LYS A 407 -43.61 -30.46 -10.80
C LYS A 407 -44.42 -29.91 -11.98
N ASN A 408 -43.95 -30.13 -13.20
CA ASN A 408 -44.66 -29.71 -14.40
C ASN A 408 -45.98 -30.47 -14.58
N GLN A 409 -46.01 -31.76 -14.23
CA GLN A 409 -47.23 -32.59 -14.23
C GLN A 409 -48.23 -32.12 -13.17
N ALA A 410 -47.79 -31.83 -11.95
CA ALA A 410 -48.64 -31.28 -10.90
C ALA A 410 -49.22 -29.92 -11.32
N ALA A 411 -48.39 -29.02 -11.86
CA ALA A 411 -48.86 -27.74 -12.39
C ALA A 411 -49.88 -27.91 -13.53
N ARG A 412 -49.67 -28.92 -14.40
CA ARG A 412 -50.62 -29.25 -15.47
C ARG A 412 -51.94 -29.76 -14.91
N LEU A 413 -51.92 -30.60 -13.87
CA LEU A 413 -53.14 -31.10 -13.21
C LEU A 413 -53.91 -29.96 -12.52
N THR A 414 -53.22 -29.02 -11.87
CA THR A 414 -53.85 -27.82 -11.31
C THR A 414 -54.52 -26.99 -12.41
N LEU A 415 -53.81 -26.72 -13.51
CA LEU A 415 -54.39 -25.99 -14.65
C LEU A 415 -55.56 -26.73 -15.29
N HIS A 416 -55.56 -28.07 -15.33
CA HIS A 416 -56.73 -28.83 -15.78
C HIS A 416 -57.92 -28.66 -14.82
N ARG A 417 -57.70 -28.63 -13.50
CA ARG A 417 -58.76 -28.32 -12.54
C ARG A 417 -59.28 -26.89 -12.72
N ASP A 418 -58.39 -25.92 -12.89
CA ASP A 418 -58.75 -24.52 -13.11
C ASP A 418 -59.54 -24.36 -14.41
N PHE A 419 -59.15 -25.08 -15.48
CA PHE A 419 -59.90 -25.13 -16.73
C PHE A 419 -61.34 -25.59 -16.51
N TRP A 420 -61.52 -26.73 -15.83
CA TRP A 420 -62.85 -27.27 -15.56
C TRP A 420 -63.66 -26.38 -14.61
N LYS A 421 -63.00 -25.75 -13.63
CA LYS A 421 -63.63 -24.79 -12.73
C LYS A 421 -64.15 -23.58 -13.50
N GLU A 422 -63.39 -23.05 -14.45
CA GLU A 422 -63.80 -21.92 -15.29
C GLU A 422 -64.90 -22.30 -16.28
N CYS A 423 -64.84 -23.51 -16.85
CA CYS A 423 -65.90 -24.04 -17.74
C CYS A 423 -67.21 -24.35 -17.00
N ALA A 424 -67.17 -24.58 -15.68
CA ALA A 424 -68.35 -24.86 -14.86
C ALA A 424 -69.02 -23.58 -14.29
N ASN A 425 -68.41 -22.40 -14.47
CA ASN A 425 -69.02 -21.13 -14.09
C ASN A 425 -70.18 -20.76 -15.03
N GLU A 426 -71.23 -20.12 -14.50
CA GLU A 426 -72.42 -19.70 -15.28
C GLU A 426 -72.06 -18.70 -16.40
N ASN A 427 -71.03 -17.87 -16.20
CA ASN A 427 -70.48 -16.98 -17.22
C ASN A 427 -69.03 -17.37 -17.53
N ILE A 428 -68.85 -18.09 -18.64
CA ILE A 428 -67.54 -18.60 -19.06
C ILE A 428 -66.63 -17.45 -19.50
N ASN A 429 -65.48 -17.27 -18.85
CA ASN A 429 -64.46 -16.31 -19.26
C ASN A 429 -63.49 -16.94 -20.28
N TYR A 430 -63.75 -16.69 -21.57
CA TYR A 430 -62.96 -17.22 -22.68
C TYR A 430 -61.48 -16.84 -22.62
N ASP A 431 -61.13 -15.65 -22.11
CA ASP A 431 -59.74 -15.22 -21.97
C ASP A 431 -58.99 -16.01 -20.89
N ALA A 432 -59.68 -16.41 -19.81
CA ALA A 432 -59.12 -17.24 -18.76
C ALA A 432 -58.87 -18.66 -19.28
N ILE A 433 -59.85 -19.24 -19.99
CA ILE A 433 -59.71 -20.54 -20.64
C ILE A 433 -58.54 -20.54 -21.63
N GLU A 434 -58.41 -19.53 -22.49
CA GLU A 434 -57.33 -19.48 -23.46
C GLU A 434 -55.95 -19.41 -22.78
N LYS A 435 -55.82 -18.63 -21.69
CA LYS A 435 -54.59 -18.57 -20.89
C LYS A 435 -54.26 -19.91 -20.24
N ILE A 436 -55.27 -20.64 -19.74
CA ILE A 436 -55.09 -21.96 -19.14
C ILE A 436 -54.63 -22.96 -20.20
N ILE A 437 -55.28 -23.00 -21.37
CA ILE A 437 -54.89 -23.88 -22.50
C ILE A 437 -53.46 -23.60 -22.96
N ARG A 438 -53.08 -22.33 -23.15
CA ARG A 438 -51.72 -21.95 -23.55
C ARG A 438 -50.68 -22.36 -22.50
N SER A 439 -51.04 -22.35 -21.22
CA SER A 439 -50.16 -22.76 -20.13
C SER A 439 -50.03 -24.29 -20.04
N ILE A 440 -51.12 -25.03 -20.26
CA ILE A 440 -51.11 -26.50 -20.41
C ILE A 440 -50.23 -26.91 -21.60
N TYR A 441 -50.34 -26.21 -22.75
CA TYR A 441 -49.54 -26.51 -23.94
C TYR A 441 -48.05 -26.22 -23.72
N ALA A 442 -47.72 -25.09 -23.07
CA ALA A 442 -46.34 -24.76 -22.74
C ALA A 442 -45.70 -25.80 -21.79
N LEU A 443 -46.43 -26.23 -20.75
CA LEU A 443 -45.99 -27.29 -19.84
C LEU A 443 -45.84 -28.62 -20.55
N LYS A 444 -46.77 -28.98 -21.46
CA LYS A 444 -46.68 -30.20 -22.28
C LYS A 444 -45.44 -30.18 -23.17
N SER A 445 -45.15 -29.05 -23.83
CA SER A 445 -43.95 -28.89 -24.66
C SER A 445 -42.65 -28.97 -23.85
N GLU A 446 -42.62 -28.41 -22.65
CA GLU A 446 -41.46 -28.48 -21.77
C GLU A 446 -41.23 -29.91 -21.24
N CYS A 447 -42.31 -30.64 -20.88
CA CYS A 447 -42.22 -32.07 -20.57
C CYS A 447 -41.69 -32.88 -21.75
N ASN A 448 -42.23 -32.66 -22.97
CA ASN A 448 -41.81 -33.35 -24.19
C ASN A 448 -40.35 -33.07 -24.59
N ARG A 449 -39.74 -31.97 -24.12
CA ARG A 449 -38.32 -31.68 -24.40
C ARG A 449 -37.37 -32.33 -23.40
N VAL A 450 -37.87 -32.70 -22.22
CA VAL A 450 -37.09 -33.35 -21.15
C VAL A 450 -37.17 -34.88 -21.28
N THR A 451 -38.29 -35.45 -21.74
CA THR A 451 -38.47 -36.90 -21.93
C THR A 451 -37.50 -37.60 -22.89
N PRO A 452 -37.17 -37.08 -24.10
CA PRO A 452 -36.30 -37.80 -25.04
C PRO A 452 -34.82 -37.85 -24.60
N VAL A 453 -34.39 -36.93 -23.73
CA VAL A 453 -33.03 -36.94 -23.13
C VAL A 453 -32.95 -37.97 -22.01
N ALA A 454 -34.04 -38.14 -21.24
CA ALA A 454 -34.11 -39.15 -20.18
C ALA A 454 -34.28 -40.58 -20.72
N SER A 455 -34.98 -40.78 -21.85
CA SER A 455 -35.21 -42.11 -22.40
C SER A 455 -34.06 -42.65 -23.25
N SER A 456 -33.33 -41.81 -24.00
CA SER A 456 -32.24 -42.30 -24.86
C SER A 456 -30.96 -42.67 -24.08
N ASP A 457 -30.69 -42.00 -22.95
CA ASP A 457 -29.58 -42.36 -22.04
C ASP A 457 -29.91 -43.59 -21.17
N TYR A 458 -31.19 -43.87 -20.93
CA TYR A 458 -31.63 -45.06 -20.17
C TYR A 458 -31.63 -46.33 -21.04
N TYR A 459 -32.07 -46.24 -22.30
CA TYR A 459 -32.07 -47.40 -23.21
C TYR A 459 -30.67 -47.82 -23.67
N ASN A 460 -29.76 -46.88 -23.93
CA ASN A 460 -28.40 -47.20 -24.40
C ASN A 460 -27.49 -47.85 -23.35
N LYS A 461 -27.90 -47.93 -22.07
CA LYS A 461 -27.05 -48.43 -20.98
C LYS A 461 -27.43 -49.81 -20.44
N TYR A 462 -28.60 -50.35 -20.81
CA TYR A 462 -29.06 -51.67 -20.35
C TYR A 462 -29.01 -52.77 -21.42
N GLU A 463 -28.45 -52.50 -22.61
CA GLU A 463 -28.27 -53.52 -23.65
C GLU A 463 -27.05 -54.44 -23.43
N VAL A 464 -26.39 -54.38 -22.26
CA VAL A 464 -25.30 -55.31 -21.90
C VAL A 464 -25.46 -55.79 -20.45
N SER A 465 -26.29 -56.81 -20.25
CA SER A 465 -25.99 -57.97 -19.41
C SER A 465 -27.21 -58.90 -19.42
N GLY A 466 -27.18 -59.92 -20.26
CA GLY A 466 -28.15 -61.00 -20.22
C GLY A 466 -27.91 -61.92 -19.02
N SER A 467 -28.94 -62.16 -18.21
CA SER A 467 -29.20 -63.45 -17.57
C SER A 467 -30.63 -63.49 -17.03
N ALA A 468 -31.34 -64.51 -17.49
CA ALA A 468 -32.75 -64.86 -17.35
C ALA A 468 -33.33 -64.91 -15.92
N ILE A 469 -34.64 -64.62 -15.80
CA ILE A 469 -35.68 -65.46 -15.15
C ILE A 469 -37.02 -65.21 -15.88
N PRO A 470 -37.78 -66.25 -16.28
CA PRO A 470 -39.07 -66.09 -16.98
C PRO A 470 -40.24 -66.13 -16.00
N LEU A 471 -41.33 -65.39 -16.27
CA LEU A 471 -42.66 -65.72 -15.76
C LEU A 471 -43.75 -65.20 -16.71
N ASP A 472 -44.52 -66.16 -17.24
CA ASP A 472 -45.83 -66.18 -17.92
C ASP A 472 -46.50 -64.84 -18.27
N GLU A 473 -46.86 -64.59 -19.53
CA GLU A 473 -47.89 -65.26 -20.34
C GLU A 473 -49.31 -65.10 -19.77
N SER A 474 -49.98 -64.00 -20.15
CA SER A 474 -51.41 -64.03 -20.45
C SER A 474 -51.84 -62.80 -21.27
N LEU A 475 -52.47 -63.10 -22.42
CA LEU A 475 -53.42 -62.28 -23.20
C LEU A 475 -52.86 -61.30 -24.27
N THR A 476 -52.60 -61.87 -25.45
CA THR A 476 -53.36 -61.65 -26.72
C THR A 476 -54.64 -60.80 -26.55
N GLU A 477 -55.08 -59.89 -27.42
CA GLU A 477 -54.94 -59.52 -28.83
C GLU A 477 -55.54 -58.10 -28.89
N ILE A 478 -55.09 -57.18 -29.74
CA ILE A 478 -55.75 -56.85 -31.01
C ILE A 478 -54.74 -56.02 -31.80
N GLY A 479 -54.41 -56.51 -33.00
CA GLY A 479 -53.51 -55.84 -33.93
C GLY A 479 -54.11 -54.57 -34.51
N VAL A 480 -53.27 -53.54 -34.61
CA VAL A 480 -53.36 -52.53 -35.67
C VAL A 480 -51.95 -52.38 -36.23
N GLU A 481 -51.87 -52.56 -37.55
CA GLU A 481 -50.68 -52.53 -38.38
C GLU A 481 -49.81 -51.28 -38.15
N THR A 482 -48.52 -51.52 -37.95
CA THR A 482 -47.48 -50.50 -38.05
C THR A 482 -47.25 -50.17 -39.52
N LYS A 483 -47.71 -48.99 -39.95
CA LYS A 483 -47.14 -48.29 -41.10
C LYS A 483 -46.07 -47.32 -40.62
N ASP A 484 -44.85 -47.55 -41.10
CA ASP A 484 -43.77 -46.57 -41.13
C ASP A 484 -44.25 -45.28 -41.80
N GLU A 485 -44.29 -44.19 -41.05
CA GLU A 485 -44.15 -42.85 -41.59
C GLU A 485 -42.99 -42.16 -40.87
N GLY A 486 -41.82 -42.23 -41.50
CA GLY A 486 -40.80 -41.22 -41.34
C GLY A 486 -41.35 -39.90 -41.86
N PHE A 487 -41.83 -39.04 -40.98
CA PHE A 487 -42.11 -37.64 -41.28
C PHE A 487 -42.11 -36.83 -40.00
N GLU A 488 -41.20 -35.84 -39.89
CA GLU A 488 -41.28 -34.61 -39.06
C GLU A 488 -39.91 -33.99 -38.72
N LEU A 489 -38.81 -34.34 -39.41
CA LEU A 489 -37.58 -33.52 -39.32
C LEU A 489 -37.43 -32.50 -40.46
N GLU A 490 -38.27 -32.58 -41.50
CA GLU A 490 -38.17 -31.73 -42.69
C GLU A 490 -38.99 -30.43 -42.60
N SER A 491 -40.06 -30.40 -41.78
CA SER A 491 -40.89 -29.20 -41.59
C SER A 491 -40.22 -28.08 -40.76
N ALA A 492 -39.08 -28.36 -40.13
CA ALA A 492 -38.24 -27.36 -39.48
C ALA A 492 -37.34 -26.59 -40.47
N PHE A 493 -37.22 -27.05 -41.72
CA PHE A 493 -36.44 -26.38 -42.76
C PHE A 493 -37.26 -25.36 -43.58
N ASP A 494 -38.59 -25.48 -43.62
CA ASP A 494 -39.43 -24.63 -44.47
C ASP A 494 -39.86 -23.29 -43.87
N ASN A 495 -39.61 -23.05 -42.56
CA ASN A 495 -39.95 -21.77 -41.95
C ASN A 495 -38.70 -20.95 -41.57
N PRO A 496 -38.17 -20.11 -42.49
CA PRO A 496 -36.97 -19.30 -42.25
C PRO A 496 -37.10 -18.33 -41.08
N GLN A 497 -38.34 -18.04 -40.63
CA GLN A 497 -38.57 -17.21 -39.43
C GLN A 497 -38.27 -17.96 -38.12
N MET A 498 -38.62 -19.24 -38.01
CA MET A 498 -38.32 -20.05 -36.82
C MET A 498 -36.83 -20.28 -36.66
N LYS A 499 -36.10 -20.59 -37.74
CA LYS A 499 -34.63 -20.74 -37.71
C LYS A 499 -33.94 -19.46 -37.24
N LYS A 500 -34.35 -18.30 -37.78
CA LYS A 500 -33.89 -16.98 -37.31
C LYS A 500 -34.19 -16.79 -35.83
N GLU A 501 -35.39 -17.12 -35.38
CA GLU A 501 -35.80 -16.99 -33.98
C GLU A 501 -34.96 -17.87 -33.03
N THR A 502 -34.69 -19.13 -33.38
CA THR A 502 -33.80 -19.99 -32.59
C THR A 502 -32.36 -19.49 -32.53
N ILE A 503 -31.82 -18.98 -33.65
CA ILE A 503 -30.47 -18.39 -33.69
C ILE A 503 -30.41 -17.13 -32.81
N PHE A 504 -31.42 -16.27 -32.86
CA PHE A 504 -31.50 -15.09 -31.98
C PHE A 504 -31.65 -15.47 -30.50
N ARG A 505 -32.45 -16.51 -30.19
CA ARG A 505 -32.57 -17.05 -28.83
C ARG A 505 -31.23 -17.58 -28.34
N GLN A 506 -30.53 -18.39 -29.13
CA GLN A 506 -29.25 -18.97 -28.76
C GLN A 506 -28.15 -17.91 -28.63
N ALA A 507 -28.18 -16.86 -29.45
CA ALA A 507 -27.31 -15.69 -29.34
C ALA A 507 -27.60 -14.83 -28.09
N LEU A 508 -28.85 -14.75 -27.64
CA LEU A 508 -29.24 -14.07 -26.38
C LEU A 508 -28.85 -14.87 -25.13
N PHE A 509 -28.91 -16.21 -25.20
CA PHE A 509 -28.56 -17.08 -24.07
C PHE A 509 -27.05 -17.27 -23.89
N ASN A 510 -26.26 -17.21 -24.97
CA ASN A 510 -24.81 -17.14 -24.89
C ASN A 510 -24.37 -15.69 -24.63
N SER A 511 -24.48 -15.23 -23.38
CA SER A 511 -23.79 -14.00 -22.98
C SER A 511 -22.31 -14.16 -23.32
N ARG A 512 -21.80 -13.37 -24.26
CA ARG A 512 -20.41 -13.44 -24.71
C ARG A 512 -19.52 -13.32 -23.47
N ASP A 513 -18.70 -14.34 -23.23
CA ASP A 513 -17.89 -14.42 -22.02
C ASP A 513 -16.86 -13.28 -22.08
N HIS A 514 -17.04 -12.22 -21.27
CA HIS A 514 -16.14 -11.05 -21.23
C HIS A 514 -14.77 -11.38 -20.60
N LYS A 515 -14.31 -12.62 -20.72
CA LYS A 515 -13.01 -13.09 -20.20
C LYS A 515 -11.86 -12.30 -20.79
N ILE A 516 -11.91 -12.02 -22.10
CA ILE A 516 -10.87 -11.25 -22.78
C ILE A 516 -10.82 -9.82 -22.22
N VAL A 517 -11.96 -9.16 -22.07
CA VAL A 517 -12.05 -7.81 -21.47
C VAL A 517 -11.54 -7.80 -20.03
N SER A 518 -11.91 -8.80 -19.23
CA SER A 518 -11.46 -8.91 -17.84
C SER A 518 -9.95 -9.18 -17.73
N VAL A 519 -9.38 -10.01 -18.61
CA VAL A 519 -7.93 -10.26 -18.65
C VAL A 519 -7.19 -9.01 -19.12
N ALA A 520 -7.68 -8.34 -20.16
CA ALA A 520 -7.09 -7.09 -20.67
C ALA A 520 -7.09 -6.00 -19.59
N LEU A 521 -8.18 -5.87 -18.82
CA LEU A 521 -8.28 -4.91 -17.72
C LEU A 521 -7.29 -5.23 -16.58
N ILE A 522 -7.11 -6.51 -16.23
CA ILE A 522 -6.12 -6.94 -15.24
C ILE A 522 -4.69 -6.62 -15.71
N VAL A 523 -4.37 -6.94 -16.97
CA VAL A 523 -3.05 -6.65 -17.55
C VAL A 523 -2.79 -5.15 -17.57
N TYR A 524 -3.79 -4.33 -17.94
CA TYR A 524 -3.68 -2.87 -17.93
C TYR A 524 -3.36 -2.32 -16.53
N PHE A 525 -4.10 -2.72 -15.50
CA PHE A 525 -3.83 -2.27 -14.13
C PHE A 525 -2.50 -2.79 -13.58
N ALA A 526 -2.08 -4.00 -13.96
CA ALA A 526 -0.75 -4.52 -13.60
C ALA A 526 0.38 -3.67 -14.22
N ILE A 527 0.24 -3.27 -15.49
CA ILE A 527 1.20 -2.36 -16.15
C ILE A 527 1.21 -1.00 -15.44
N ALA A 528 0.03 -0.42 -15.15
CA ALA A 528 -0.06 0.86 -14.42
C ALA A 528 0.63 0.80 -13.05
N PHE A 529 0.45 -0.31 -12.32
CA PHE A 529 1.08 -0.54 -11.03
C PHE A 529 2.60 -0.70 -11.14
N CYS A 530 3.10 -1.44 -12.15
CA CYS A 530 4.54 -1.55 -12.41
C CYS A 530 5.17 -0.20 -12.75
N ILE A 531 4.51 0.62 -13.58
CA ILE A 531 4.98 1.97 -13.90
C ILE A 531 5.09 2.81 -12.64
N MET A 532 4.08 2.78 -11.76
CA MET A 532 4.13 3.51 -10.48
C MET A 532 5.34 3.09 -9.61
N ILE A 533 5.59 1.79 -9.46
CA ILE A 533 6.73 1.29 -8.68
C ILE A 533 8.07 1.74 -9.29
N VAL A 534 8.22 1.61 -10.60
CA VAL A 534 9.46 1.98 -11.30
C VAL A 534 9.70 3.48 -11.23
N SER A 535 8.65 4.30 -11.38
CA SER A 535 8.75 5.76 -11.21
C SER A 535 9.17 6.15 -9.79
N ILE A 536 8.62 5.52 -8.76
CA ILE A 536 9.04 5.77 -7.36
C ILE A 536 10.52 5.42 -7.18
N ALA A 537 10.93 4.22 -7.62
CA ALA A 537 12.30 3.75 -7.47
C ALA A 537 13.30 4.67 -8.19
N LEU A 538 12.99 5.10 -9.42
CA LEU A 538 13.85 6.00 -10.19
C LEU A 538 13.89 7.41 -9.59
N SER A 539 12.77 7.99 -9.18
CA SER A 539 12.75 9.31 -8.54
C SER A 539 13.58 9.35 -7.25
N VAL A 540 13.50 8.30 -6.43
CA VAL A 540 14.34 8.17 -5.23
C VAL A 540 15.81 8.00 -5.61
N TYR A 541 16.11 7.10 -6.55
CA TYR A 541 17.47 6.84 -7.00
C TYR A 541 18.15 8.10 -7.55
N TYR A 542 17.50 8.85 -8.44
CA TYR A 542 18.07 10.07 -9.01
C TYR A 542 18.21 11.18 -7.96
N SER A 543 17.21 11.37 -7.10
CA SER A 543 17.30 12.36 -6.01
C SER A 543 18.46 12.05 -5.05
N GLN A 544 18.67 10.77 -4.71
CA GLN A 544 19.79 10.34 -3.88
C GLN A 544 21.13 10.42 -4.62
N SER A 545 21.20 9.99 -5.87
CA SER A 545 22.45 10.01 -6.66
C SER A 545 23.03 11.41 -6.77
N VAL A 546 22.20 12.40 -7.11
CA VAL A 546 22.63 13.80 -7.27
C VAL A 546 23.07 14.40 -5.93
N MET A 547 22.32 14.18 -4.85
CA MET A 547 22.60 14.81 -3.56
C MET A 547 23.72 14.12 -2.75
N SER A 548 23.75 12.78 -2.75
CA SER A 548 24.64 12.01 -1.89
C SER A 548 26.02 11.75 -2.49
N GLN A 549 26.12 11.63 -3.83
CA GLN A 549 27.39 11.28 -4.45
C GLN A 549 28.25 12.50 -4.75
N ILE A 550 27.64 13.62 -5.15
CA ILE A 550 28.39 14.76 -5.69
C ILE A 550 28.78 15.76 -4.59
N ILE A 551 27.81 16.18 -3.76
CA ILE A 551 27.98 17.28 -2.81
C ILE A 551 29.09 17.03 -1.76
N PRO A 552 29.21 15.84 -1.13
CA PRO A 552 30.20 15.63 -0.06
C PRO A 552 31.65 15.85 -0.48
N TYR A 553 31.99 15.58 -1.74
CA TYR A 553 33.35 15.77 -2.25
C TYR A 553 33.66 17.21 -2.65
N VAL A 554 32.64 18.07 -2.82
CA VAL A 554 32.85 19.48 -3.22
C VAL A 554 33.70 20.22 -2.18
N GLU A 555 33.48 20.00 -0.87
CA GLU A 555 34.31 20.59 0.19
C GLU A 555 35.79 20.19 0.00
N GLN A 556 36.05 18.89 -0.19
CA GLN A 556 37.41 18.36 -0.30
C GLN A 556 38.13 18.82 -1.57
N VAL A 557 37.40 18.92 -2.68
CA VAL A 557 37.93 19.33 -3.99
C VAL A 557 38.22 20.83 -4.04
N CYS A 558 37.33 21.64 -3.50
CA CYS A 558 37.38 23.09 -3.70
C CYS A 558 38.06 23.86 -2.54
N PHE A 559 38.05 23.37 -1.31
CA PHE A 559 38.68 24.08 -0.18
C PHE A 559 40.21 24.31 -0.32
N PRO A 560 40.99 23.44 -1.01
CA PRO A 560 42.42 23.63 -1.27
C PRO A 560 42.81 24.94 -1.96
N VAL A 561 41.86 25.65 -2.59
CA VAL A 561 42.05 27.01 -3.15
C VAL A 561 42.67 27.98 -2.14
N THR A 562 42.35 27.82 -0.85
CA THR A 562 42.80 28.72 0.22
C THR A 562 44.24 28.42 0.69
N PHE A 563 44.72 27.18 0.54
CA PHE A 563 45.92 26.73 1.25
C PHE A 563 47.24 27.36 0.81
N PRO A 564 47.56 27.55 -0.49
CA PRO A 564 48.84 28.14 -0.88
C PRO A 564 49.05 29.52 -0.23
N ILE A 565 47.96 30.29 -0.14
CA ILE A 565 47.96 31.63 0.48
C ILE A 565 47.95 31.50 2.01
N SER A 566 47.14 30.62 2.59
CA SER A 566 47.08 30.42 4.04
C SER A 566 48.41 29.96 4.65
N ILE A 567 49.14 29.06 3.96
CA ILE A 567 50.46 28.58 4.38
C ILE A 567 51.45 29.76 4.41
N VAL A 568 51.53 30.51 3.31
CA VAL A 568 52.39 31.70 3.21
C VAL A 568 52.04 32.72 4.29
N ARG A 569 50.75 33.00 4.48
CA ARG A 569 50.25 33.91 5.51
C ARG A 569 50.71 33.49 6.90
N ASN A 570 50.56 32.22 7.26
CA ASN A 570 50.95 31.70 8.57
C ASN A 570 52.47 31.81 8.80
N ILE A 571 53.28 31.50 7.77
CA ILE A 571 54.75 31.65 7.83
C ILE A 571 55.11 33.13 8.05
N ARG A 572 54.55 34.05 7.24
CA ARG A 572 54.83 35.48 7.35
C ARG A 572 54.38 36.09 8.67
N ALA A 573 53.20 35.73 9.15
CA ALA A 573 52.70 36.18 10.44
C ALA A 573 53.62 35.71 11.59
N THR A 574 54.11 34.46 11.53
CA THR A 574 55.06 33.92 12.51
C THR A 574 56.38 34.67 12.46
N GLN A 575 56.94 34.88 11.25
CA GLN A 575 58.17 35.64 11.06
C GLN A 575 58.04 37.04 11.66
N ASN A 576 56.99 37.79 11.30
CA ASN A 576 56.75 39.13 11.80
C ASN A 576 56.62 39.19 13.34
N TRP A 577 55.92 38.23 13.93
CA TRP A 577 55.72 38.19 15.37
C TRP A 577 57.00 37.85 16.14
N VAL A 578 57.70 36.79 15.72
CA VAL A 578 58.97 36.38 16.33
C VAL A 578 60.02 37.47 16.17
N ASN A 579 60.08 38.13 15.02
CA ASN A 579 60.98 39.25 14.80
C ASN A 579 60.80 40.32 15.87
N VAL A 580 59.59 40.87 16.01
CA VAL A 580 59.30 41.93 16.98
C VAL A 580 59.59 41.51 18.41
N PHE A 581 59.06 40.36 18.87
CA PHE A 581 59.05 40.02 20.31
C PHE A 581 60.16 39.08 20.77
N TYR A 582 60.90 38.48 19.84
CA TYR A 582 62.00 37.59 20.18
C TYR A 582 63.34 38.15 19.72
N LEU A 583 63.46 38.54 18.44
CA LEU A 583 64.74 39.01 17.91
C LEU A 583 65.07 40.45 18.29
N PHE A 584 64.07 41.33 18.37
CA PHE A 584 64.27 42.75 18.74
C PHE A 584 64.12 43.04 20.24
N GLY A 585 63.93 42.00 21.06
CA GLY A 585 63.99 42.12 22.51
C GLY A 585 62.79 42.83 23.16
N TYR A 586 61.71 43.10 22.43
CA TYR A 586 60.47 43.59 23.05
C TYR A 586 59.83 42.51 23.94
N PRO A 587 59.28 42.88 25.10
CA PRO A 587 58.65 41.90 25.99
C PRO A 587 57.46 41.24 25.30
N TRP A 588 57.36 39.92 25.42
CA TRP A 588 56.21 39.19 24.90
C TRP A 588 54.94 39.72 25.59
N PRO A 589 53.91 40.11 24.83
CA PRO A 589 52.71 40.70 25.39
C PRO A 589 52.02 39.66 26.28
N SER A 590 51.53 40.03 27.45
CA SER A 590 50.78 39.13 28.34
C SER A 590 49.30 39.01 27.97
N THR A 591 48.75 40.01 27.28
CA THR A 591 47.35 40.05 26.84
C THR A 591 47.19 40.54 25.41
N ASN A 592 46.12 40.09 24.74
CA ASN A 592 45.64 40.54 23.45
C ASN A 592 44.14 40.83 23.55
N ASP A 593 43.74 42.09 23.42
CA ASP A 593 42.36 42.57 23.63
C ASP A 593 41.73 42.05 24.94
N GLY A 594 42.51 42.04 26.03
CA GLY A 594 42.06 41.59 27.35
C GLY A 594 42.08 40.08 27.57
N PHE A 595 42.40 39.27 26.56
CA PHE A 595 42.60 37.82 26.70
C PHE A 595 44.06 37.49 26.93
N PRO A 596 44.40 36.43 27.70
CA PRO A 596 45.79 36.01 27.85
C PRO A 596 46.37 35.59 26.49
N THR A 597 47.58 36.07 26.21
CA THR A 597 48.33 35.60 25.04
C THR A 597 48.84 34.19 25.27
N VAL A 598 49.03 33.46 24.17
CA VAL A 598 49.64 32.14 24.23
C VAL A 598 51.13 32.26 24.58
N SER A 599 51.67 31.22 25.23
CA SER A 599 53.11 31.16 25.50
C SER A 599 53.91 31.10 24.19
N LYS A 600 55.18 31.52 24.25
CA LYS A 600 56.09 31.52 23.09
C LYS A 600 56.14 30.15 22.39
N LEU A 601 56.31 29.09 23.17
CA LEU A 601 56.35 27.72 22.67
C LEU A 601 55.01 27.33 22.05
N PHE A 602 53.91 27.63 22.74
CA PHE A 602 52.57 27.29 22.25
C PHE A 602 52.26 27.99 20.92
N TYR A 603 52.67 29.25 20.76
CA TYR A 603 52.50 30.02 19.52
C TYR A 603 53.16 29.31 18.32
N VAL A 604 54.42 28.89 18.47
CA VAL A 604 55.14 28.19 17.41
C VAL A 604 54.50 26.82 17.14
N THR A 605 54.13 26.06 18.17
CA THR A 605 53.48 24.76 18.00
C THR A 605 52.09 24.87 17.35
N ASP A 606 51.32 25.92 17.65
CA ASP A 606 50.01 26.19 17.03
C ASP A 606 50.17 26.43 15.52
N HIS A 607 51.21 27.18 15.11
CA HIS A 607 51.51 27.39 13.69
C HIS A 607 51.92 26.12 12.97
N VAL A 608 52.78 25.29 13.57
CA VAL A 608 53.15 23.98 13.01
C VAL A 608 51.93 23.07 12.89
N SER A 609 51.04 23.11 13.88
CA SER A 609 49.77 22.38 13.83
C SER A 609 48.88 22.84 12.67
N GLN A 610 48.77 24.16 12.43
CA GLN A 610 48.01 24.70 11.30
C GLN A 610 48.60 24.28 9.95
N LEU A 611 49.93 24.27 9.81
CA LEU A 611 50.60 23.77 8.60
C LEU A 611 50.33 22.28 8.37
N THR A 612 50.41 21.48 9.44
CA THR A 612 50.14 20.04 9.39
C THR A 612 48.69 19.77 8.97
N LYS A 613 47.73 20.56 9.44
CA LYS A 613 46.32 20.49 9.01
C LYS A 613 46.15 20.79 7.51
N ALA A 614 46.87 21.79 6.99
CA ALA A 614 46.83 22.10 5.56
C ALA A 614 47.40 20.94 4.71
N ILE A 615 48.48 20.32 5.16
CA ILE A 615 49.08 19.14 4.51
C ILE A 615 48.11 17.95 4.54
N ASP A 616 47.47 17.68 5.68
CA ASP A 616 46.47 16.61 5.81
C ASP A 616 45.32 16.79 4.81
N LEU A 617 44.83 18.02 4.62
CA LEU A 617 43.77 18.31 3.65
C LEU A 617 44.22 18.09 2.20
N PHE A 618 45.47 18.38 1.83
CA PHE A 618 46.02 18.01 0.52
C PHE A 618 46.10 16.49 0.35
N ASN A 619 46.52 15.76 1.38
CA ASN A 619 46.56 14.29 1.35
C ASN A 619 45.16 13.70 1.15
N ARG A 620 44.12 14.29 1.77
CA ARG A 620 42.72 13.87 1.52
C ARG A 620 42.30 14.06 0.07
N LEU A 621 42.69 15.16 -0.57
CA LEU A 621 42.43 15.38 -2.00
C LEU A 621 43.11 14.32 -2.87
N ILE A 622 44.37 13.97 -2.54
CA ILE A 622 45.12 12.92 -3.24
C ILE A 622 44.45 11.56 -3.06
N ILE A 623 44.01 11.22 -1.85
CA ILE A 623 43.29 9.97 -1.58
C ILE A 623 41.96 9.94 -2.34
N ALA A 624 41.21 11.06 -2.37
CA ALA A 624 39.96 11.16 -3.10
C ALA A 624 40.14 10.97 -4.61
N SER A 625 41.22 11.52 -5.19
CA SER A 625 41.53 11.32 -6.61
C SER A 625 41.91 9.87 -6.94
N GLN A 626 42.46 9.13 -5.96
CA GLN A 626 42.83 7.72 -6.10
C GLN A 626 41.68 6.74 -5.79
N SER A 627 40.63 7.17 -5.08
CA SER A 627 39.57 6.28 -4.58
C SER A 627 38.40 6.05 -5.55
N ASN A 628 38.62 6.18 -6.87
CA ASN A 628 37.58 6.19 -7.91
C ASN A 628 36.44 7.21 -7.67
N ALA A 629 36.64 8.20 -6.78
CA ALA A 629 35.65 9.25 -6.55
C ALA A 629 35.64 10.27 -7.70
N PHE A 630 36.75 10.38 -8.44
CA PHE A 630 36.84 11.23 -9.63
C PHE A 630 36.50 10.42 -10.87
N SER A 631 35.64 10.97 -11.74
CA SER A 631 35.49 10.44 -13.09
C SER A 631 36.80 10.58 -13.87
N ASN A 632 37.00 9.76 -14.91
CA ASN A 632 38.20 9.82 -15.76
C ASN A 632 38.46 11.24 -16.27
N ASP A 633 37.41 11.98 -16.62
CA ASP A 633 37.52 13.35 -17.07
C ASP A 633 38.00 14.25 -15.92
N VAL A 634 37.38 14.18 -14.74
CA VAL A 634 37.77 14.98 -13.56
C VAL A 634 39.22 14.68 -13.17
N TYR A 635 39.63 13.42 -13.23
CA TYR A 635 41.01 13.02 -12.98
C TYR A 635 41.96 13.59 -14.03
N SER A 636 41.55 13.61 -15.31
CA SER A 636 42.30 14.28 -16.38
C SER A 636 42.51 15.76 -16.05
N ASP A 637 41.45 16.50 -15.70
CA ASP A 637 41.53 17.91 -15.33
C ASP A 637 42.43 18.14 -14.10
N TYR A 638 42.39 17.23 -13.12
CA TYR A 638 43.25 17.27 -11.95
C TYR A 638 44.73 17.05 -12.29
N SER A 639 45.01 16.15 -13.24
CA SER A 639 46.37 15.76 -13.65
C SER A 639 47.00 16.69 -14.70
N GLN A 640 46.19 17.50 -15.40
CA GLN A 640 46.67 18.39 -16.45
C GLN A 640 47.48 19.56 -15.87
N ASN A 641 48.74 19.69 -16.30
CA ASN A 641 49.65 20.75 -15.88
C ASN A 641 49.45 22.03 -16.71
N ASN A 642 48.26 22.63 -16.65
CA ASN A 642 47.89 23.79 -17.47
C ASN A 642 48.33 25.15 -16.87
N TYR A 643 48.85 25.16 -15.65
CA TYR A 643 49.24 26.40 -14.96
C TYR A 643 50.76 26.51 -14.90
N PRO A 644 51.37 27.44 -15.66
CA PRO A 644 52.81 27.61 -15.63
C PRO A 644 53.24 28.13 -14.25
N PHE A 645 53.96 27.29 -13.51
CA PHE A 645 54.68 27.74 -12.33
C PHE A 645 55.89 28.54 -12.78
N ASN A 646 56.11 29.70 -12.14
CA ASN A 646 57.29 30.49 -12.37
C ASN A 646 58.50 29.77 -11.75
N SER A 647 59.33 29.21 -12.63
CA SER A 647 60.57 28.50 -12.29
C SER A 647 61.78 29.43 -12.12
N LYS A 648 61.64 30.74 -12.41
CA LYS A 648 62.71 31.74 -12.24
C LYS A 648 62.88 32.09 -10.75
N CYS A 649 63.36 31.14 -9.96
CA CYS A 649 63.93 31.42 -8.66
C CYS A 649 65.45 31.40 -8.82
N HIS A 650 66.12 32.54 -8.63
CA HIS A 650 67.58 32.71 -8.81
C HIS A 650 68.43 31.98 -7.75
N LEU A 651 67.86 31.07 -6.97
CA LEU A 651 68.61 30.19 -6.07
C LEU A 651 68.97 28.91 -6.84
N GLU A 652 70.28 28.64 -6.96
CA GLU A 652 70.78 27.36 -7.46
C GLU A 652 70.13 26.21 -6.68
N LEU A 653 69.42 25.33 -7.39
CA LEU A 653 68.84 24.12 -6.80
C LEU A 653 69.98 23.27 -6.24
N PRO A 654 69.98 22.91 -4.94
CA PRO A 654 70.80 21.81 -4.47
C PRO A 654 70.26 20.53 -5.12
N THR A 655 71.05 19.92 -5.99
CA THR A 655 70.71 18.75 -6.83
C THR A 655 70.52 17.44 -6.04
N GLN A 656 70.08 17.48 -4.78
CA GLN A 656 70.24 16.35 -3.87
C GLN A 656 69.08 16.14 -2.89
N TYR A 657 67.82 16.05 -3.36
CA TYR A 657 66.73 15.53 -2.52
C TYR A 657 65.73 14.66 -3.29
N VAL A 658 66.19 13.46 -3.66
CA VAL A 658 65.33 12.28 -3.87
C VAL A 658 65.83 11.21 -2.91
N GLY A 659 65.12 10.99 -1.79
CA GLY A 659 65.54 9.99 -0.79
C GLY A 659 64.62 9.91 0.44
N ASN A 660 64.19 8.68 0.73
CA ASN A 660 63.13 8.20 1.63
C ASN A 660 62.89 8.93 2.97
N ASN A 661 61.61 8.99 3.32
CA ASN A 661 61.03 9.56 4.54
C ASN A 661 61.18 8.62 5.74
N SER A 662 61.75 9.11 6.85
CA SER A 662 61.55 8.55 8.18
C SER A 662 61.18 9.65 9.19
N PHE A 663 60.34 9.28 10.15
CA PHE A 663 59.70 10.12 11.16
C PHE A 663 60.70 10.79 12.14
N SER A 664 61.99 10.41 12.15
CA SER A 664 63.03 11.11 12.93
C SER A 664 63.41 12.48 12.34
N ARG A 665 62.95 12.78 11.12
CA ARG A 665 63.25 14.04 10.41
C ARG A 665 62.50 15.24 10.98
N THR A 666 61.35 15.06 11.63
CA THR A 666 60.51 16.16 12.16
C THR A 666 61.18 16.90 13.32
N GLN A 667 61.95 16.20 14.16
CA GLN A 667 62.71 16.81 15.26
C GLN A 667 63.92 17.59 14.72
N THR A 668 64.67 17.03 13.77
CA THR A 668 65.75 17.74 13.05
C THR A 668 65.26 18.88 12.17
N LEU A 669 64.02 18.82 11.65
CA LEU A 669 63.41 19.91 10.89
C LEU A 669 63.09 21.09 11.81
N LEU A 670 62.65 20.84 13.04
CA LEU A 670 62.44 21.86 14.07
C LEU A 670 63.76 22.51 14.53
N ASP A 671 64.82 21.71 14.69
CA ASP A 671 66.16 22.22 15.02
C ASP A 671 66.79 23.00 13.84
N GLN A 672 66.52 22.60 12.59
CA GLN A 672 66.94 23.33 11.37
C GLN A 672 66.12 24.61 11.11
N ILE A 673 64.81 24.58 11.39
CA ILE A 673 63.91 25.75 11.38
C ILE A 673 64.36 26.78 12.42
N ALA A 674 64.82 26.33 13.59
CA ALA A 674 65.39 27.17 14.63
C ALA A 674 66.82 27.69 14.31
N ALA A 675 67.55 27.03 13.41
CA ALA A 675 68.97 27.31 13.18
C ALA A 675 69.33 28.32 12.06
N ASN A 676 68.39 28.76 11.18
CA ASN A 676 68.41 30.07 10.46
C ASN A 676 67.51 30.12 9.19
N SER A 677 67.16 28.99 8.57
CA SER A 677 66.50 29.00 7.23
C SER A 677 65.05 29.48 7.24
N TYR A 678 64.25 29.09 8.24
CA TYR A 678 62.85 29.52 8.37
C TYR A 678 62.69 31.03 8.58
N PHE A 679 63.69 31.65 9.22
CA PHE A 679 63.76 33.09 9.46
C PHE A 679 64.61 33.82 8.41
N ASN A 680 65.04 33.14 7.34
CA ASN A 680 65.70 33.77 6.21
C ASN A 680 65.00 33.37 4.90
N PRO A 681 63.81 33.95 4.63
CA PRO A 681 62.93 33.53 3.54
C PRO A 681 63.61 33.58 2.17
N LEU A 682 64.58 34.47 1.97
CA LEU A 682 65.31 34.62 0.71
C LEU A 682 66.29 33.47 0.44
N THR A 683 66.75 32.77 1.48
CA THR A 683 67.68 31.63 1.35
C THR A 683 66.96 30.28 1.23
N ASP A 684 65.67 30.23 1.57
CA ASP A 684 64.87 29.01 1.48
C ASP A 684 64.18 28.91 0.12
N TYR A 685 64.66 27.99 -0.72
CA TYR A 685 64.10 27.72 -2.04
C TYR A 685 62.61 27.33 -1.97
N ASN A 686 62.21 26.49 -1.02
CA ASN A 686 60.83 25.99 -0.92
C ASN A 686 59.87 27.13 -0.57
N PHE A 687 60.29 27.99 0.36
CA PHE A 687 59.54 29.20 0.69
C PHE A 687 59.45 30.13 -0.52
N MET A 688 60.56 30.45 -1.20
CA MET A 688 60.56 31.35 -2.35
C MET A 688 59.73 30.81 -3.52
N PHE A 689 59.81 29.51 -3.77
CA PHE A 689 59.00 28.83 -4.76
C PHE A 689 57.51 28.98 -4.44
N LEU A 690 57.09 28.66 -3.21
CA LEU A 690 55.70 28.81 -2.78
C LEU A 690 55.27 30.27 -2.81
N TRP A 691 56.13 31.19 -2.37
CA TRP A 691 55.86 32.62 -2.36
C TRP A 691 55.57 33.13 -3.76
N ILE A 692 56.50 32.96 -4.71
CA ILE A 692 56.37 33.44 -6.09
C ILE A 692 55.11 32.85 -6.74
N ASN A 693 54.80 31.58 -6.44
CA ASN A 693 53.72 30.84 -7.07
C ASN A 693 52.39 30.85 -6.30
N ARG A 694 52.27 31.51 -5.15
CA ARG A 694 51.07 31.41 -4.29
C ARG A 694 49.76 31.79 -4.99
N GLU A 695 49.77 32.83 -5.81
CA GLU A 695 48.58 33.29 -6.56
C GLU A 695 48.32 32.35 -7.76
N SER A 696 49.37 31.90 -8.46
CA SER A 696 49.25 30.93 -9.56
C SER A 696 48.72 29.58 -9.06
N ALA A 697 49.18 29.10 -7.91
CA ALA A 697 48.73 27.87 -7.27
C ALA A 697 47.27 27.99 -6.81
N ALA A 698 46.90 29.09 -6.15
CA ALA A 698 45.51 29.33 -5.76
C ALA A 698 44.58 29.43 -6.98
N ALA A 699 45.02 30.09 -8.06
CA ALA A 699 44.27 30.17 -9.31
C ALA A 699 44.13 28.80 -10.01
N ALA A 700 45.17 27.96 -9.97
CA ALA A 700 45.13 26.60 -10.50
C ALA A 700 44.04 25.78 -9.79
N TYR A 701 44.02 25.79 -8.45
CA TYR A 701 42.99 25.10 -7.68
C TYR A 701 41.59 25.71 -7.88
N ASP A 702 41.47 27.04 -8.02
CA ASP A 702 40.16 27.70 -8.23
C ASP A 702 39.57 27.32 -9.59
N SER A 703 40.43 27.24 -10.61
CA SER A 703 40.02 26.78 -11.93
C SER A 703 39.70 25.29 -11.95
N PHE A 704 40.48 24.45 -11.25
CA PHE A 704 40.15 23.03 -11.08
C PHE A 704 38.80 22.84 -10.38
N CYS A 705 38.56 23.54 -9.27
CA CYS A 705 37.27 23.56 -8.58
C CYS A 705 36.14 24.00 -9.53
N THR A 706 36.36 25.05 -10.33
CA THR A 706 35.38 25.54 -11.30
C THR A 706 35.06 24.48 -12.37
N SER A 707 36.09 23.82 -12.92
CA SER A 707 35.90 22.71 -13.87
C SER A 707 35.15 21.54 -13.25
N TYR A 708 35.50 21.16 -12.01
CA TYR A 708 34.83 20.11 -11.26
C TYR A 708 33.34 20.41 -11.05
N LEU A 709 33.02 21.63 -10.60
CA LEU A 709 31.64 22.08 -10.38
C LEU A 709 30.84 22.12 -11.69
N ASN A 710 31.42 22.67 -12.75
CA ASN A 710 30.76 22.72 -14.07
C ASN A 710 30.47 21.33 -14.62
N ARG A 711 31.37 20.37 -14.45
CA ARG A 711 31.14 18.98 -14.85
C ARG A 711 30.13 18.28 -13.98
N SER A 712 30.15 18.54 -12.68
CA SER A 712 29.15 18.04 -11.74
C SER A 712 27.74 18.54 -12.13
N PHE A 713 27.60 19.82 -12.49
CA PHE A 713 26.36 20.37 -13.04
C PHE A 713 25.97 19.73 -14.37
N SER A 714 26.93 19.58 -15.28
CA SER A 714 26.67 18.93 -16.57
C SER A 714 26.19 17.49 -16.38
N LEU A 715 26.81 16.73 -15.47
CA LEU A 715 26.45 15.34 -15.19
C LEU A 715 25.06 15.25 -14.53
N ALA A 716 24.75 16.14 -13.59
CA ALA A 716 23.42 16.23 -12.97
C ALA A 716 22.35 16.57 -14.02
N ASN A 717 22.63 17.53 -14.91
CA ASN A 717 21.71 17.91 -15.99
C ASN A 717 21.54 16.80 -17.05
N ILE A 718 22.61 16.10 -17.42
CA ILE A 718 22.53 14.95 -18.34
C ILE A 718 21.69 13.84 -17.71
N SER A 719 21.98 13.48 -16.46
CA SER A 719 21.23 12.44 -15.73
C SER A 719 19.75 12.81 -15.59
N MET A 720 19.47 14.10 -15.33
CA MET A 720 18.10 14.62 -15.26
C MET A 720 17.41 14.56 -16.63
N ASN A 721 18.10 14.92 -17.70
CA ASN A 721 17.57 14.83 -19.07
C ASN A 721 17.31 13.37 -19.49
N GLU A 722 18.18 12.44 -19.13
CA GLU A 722 17.96 11.01 -19.35
C GLU A 722 16.71 10.53 -18.59
N PHE A 723 16.52 10.99 -17.36
CA PHE A 723 15.31 10.72 -16.58
C PHE A 723 14.06 11.32 -17.23
N VAL A 724 14.12 12.56 -17.73
CA VAL A 724 13.02 13.21 -18.49
C VAL A 724 12.65 12.38 -19.73
N ILE A 725 13.65 11.96 -20.51
CA ILE A 725 13.44 11.18 -21.74
C ILE A 725 12.80 9.83 -21.39
N TYR A 726 13.32 9.15 -20.36
CA TYR A 726 12.75 7.89 -19.86
C TYR A 726 11.29 8.08 -19.41
N LEU A 727 11.01 9.12 -18.62
CA LEU A 727 9.68 9.38 -18.10
C LEU A 727 8.69 9.73 -19.21
N SER A 728 9.12 10.56 -20.16
CA SER A 728 8.31 10.98 -21.29
C SER A 728 7.98 9.81 -22.21
N THR A 729 8.94 8.90 -22.45
CA THR A 729 8.72 7.70 -23.26
C THR A 729 7.80 6.70 -22.57
N ILE A 730 7.97 6.44 -21.27
CA ILE A 730 7.10 5.50 -20.54
C ILE A 730 5.68 6.05 -20.35
N LEU A 731 5.52 7.35 -20.06
CA LEU A 731 4.21 8.01 -19.97
C LEU A 731 3.54 8.08 -21.34
N GLY A 732 4.28 8.38 -22.40
CA GLY A 732 3.77 8.36 -23.78
C GLY A 732 3.26 6.98 -24.18
N PHE A 733 4.02 5.93 -23.87
CA PHE A 733 3.59 4.54 -24.06
C PHE A 733 2.35 4.20 -23.24
N PHE A 734 2.31 4.61 -21.96
CA PHE A 734 1.16 4.40 -21.09
C PHE A 734 -0.09 5.08 -21.62
N ILE A 735 -0.02 6.36 -22.01
CA ILE A 735 -1.14 7.11 -22.58
C ILE A 735 -1.63 6.46 -23.88
N LEU A 736 -0.72 6.04 -24.76
CA LEU A 736 -1.07 5.33 -25.99
C LEU A 736 -1.78 4.00 -25.68
N LEU A 737 -1.28 3.22 -24.71
CA LEU A 737 -1.93 2.00 -24.23
C LEU A 737 -3.31 2.29 -23.63
N SER A 738 -3.46 3.37 -22.86
CA SER A 738 -4.73 3.84 -22.31
C SER A 738 -5.72 4.23 -23.40
N ILE A 739 -5.28 4.91 -24.46
CA ILE A 739 -6.12 5.27 -25.61
C ILE A 739 -6.55 4.03 -26.38
N LEU A 740 -5.64 3.08 -26.64
CA LEU A 740 -5.98 1.82 -27.29
C LEU A 740 -6.99 1.01 -26.47
N PHE A 741 -6.77 0.92 -25.16
CA PHE A 741 -7.69 0.26 -24.24
C PHE A 741 -9.04 0.99 -24.18
N PHE A 742 -9.03 2.33 -24.20
CA PHE A 742 -10.25 3.14 -24.27
C PHE A 742 -11.03 2.91 -25.57
N VAL A 743 -10.36 2.90 -26.72
CA VAL A 743 -10.97 2.60 -28.03
C VAL A 743 -11.54 1.19 -28.04
N TYR A 744 -10.82 0.22 -27.45
CA TYR A 744 -11.29 -1.15 -27.29
C TYR A 744 -12.57 -1.23 -26.44
N ILE A 745 -12.58 -0.60 -25.25
CA ILE A 745 -13.77 -0.52 -24.39
C ILE A 745 -14.91 0.22 -25.09
N TYR A 746 -14.62 1.33 -25.78
CA TYR A 746 -15.61 2.08 -26.55
C TYR A 746 -16.20 1.24 -27.69
N TYR A 747 -15.37 0.46 -28.40
CA TYR A 747 -15.82 -0.44 -29.46
C TYR A 747 -16.73 -1.54 -28.91
N GLU A 748 -16.35 -2.19 -27.81
CA GLU A 748 -17.20 -3.18 -27.12
C GLU A 748 -18.53 -2.55 -26.67
N LEU A 749 -18.50 -1.34 -26.10
CA LEU A 749 -19.70 -0.60 -25.71
C LEU A 749 -20.57 -0.20 -26.92
N LYS A 750 -19.96 0.13 -28.07
CA LYS A 750 -20.64 0.45 -29.33
C LYS A 750 -21.24 -0.81 -29.96
N TYR A 751 -20.52 -1.93 -29.92
CA TYR A 751 -21.00 -3.23 -30.35
C TYR A 751 -22.22 -3.64 -29.54
N LEU A 752 -22.16 -3.53 -28.20
CA LEU A 752 -23.31 -3.77 -27.32
C LEU A 752 -24.52 -2.87 -27.67
N ARG A 753 -24.29 -1.61 -28.06
CA ARG A 753 -25.36 -0.70 -28.52
C ARG A 753 -25.90 -1.09 -29.90
N LYS A 754 -25.05 -1.53 -30.82
CA LYS A 754 -25.47 -1.98 -32.16
C LYS A 754 -26.31 -3.24 -32.02
N VAL A 755 -25.88 -4.17 -31.18
CA VAL A 755 -26.67 -5.36 -30.79
C VAL A 755 -28.00 -4.93 -30.18
N SER A 756 -28.02 -4.01 -29.20
CA SER A 756 -29.27 -3.54 -28.60
C SER A 756 -30.20 -2.83 -29.58
N ARG A 757 -29.66 -2.06 -30.54
CA ARG A 757 -30.44 -1.39 -31.59
C ARG A 757 -30.97 -2.38 -32.62
N LEU A 758 -30.17 -3.37 -33.02
CA LEU A 758 -30.61 -4.44 -33.93
C LEU A 758 -31.82 -5.18 -33.33
N PHE A 759 -31.79 -5.43 -32.02
CA PHE A 759 -32.93 -5.95 -31.28
C PHE A 759 -34.16 -5.02 -31.27
N GLY A 760 -33.95 -3.70 -31.28
CA GLY A 760 -35.04 -2.71 -31.27
C GLY A 760 -35.62 -2.37 -32.65
N SER A 761 -34.84 -2.50 -33.73
CA SER A 761 -35.23 -2.00 -35.06
C SER A 761 -35.58 -3.09 -36.08
N GLN A 762 -35.01 -4.29 -35.99
CA GLN A 762 -35.20 -5.34 -37.02
C GLN A 762 -36.16 -6.46 -36.62
N ILE A 763 -36.58 -6.51 -35.36
CA ILE A 763 -37.53 -7.51 -34.89
C ILE A 763 -38.88 -6.82 -34.77
N GLN A 764 -39.89 -7.30 -35.50
CA GLN A 764 -41.26 -6.79 -35.40
C GLN A 764 -41.71 -6.80 -33.94
N LYS A 765 -42.41 -5.75 -33.50
CA LYS A 765 -42.81 -5.56 -32.10
C LYS A 765 -43.58 -6.77 -31.54
N ASP A 766 -44.30 -7.48 -32.38
CA ASP A 766 -45.06 -8.68 -32.00
C ASP A 766 -44.16 -9.90 -31.78
N VAL A 767 -43.07 -10.02 -32.54
CA VAL A 767 -42.03 -11.05 -32.35
C VAL A 767 -41.14 -10.71 -31.17
N VAL A 768 -40.79 -9.42 -30.96
CA VAL A 768 -40.13 -8.99 -29.72
C VAL A 768 -41.04 -9.27 -28.53
N GLY A 769 -42.33 -8.95 -28.61
CA GLY A 769 -43.32 -9.21 -27.57
C GLY A 769 -43.45 -10.70 -27.24
N LYS A 770 -43.51 -11.57 -28.26
CA LYS A 770 -43.50 -13.03 -28.09
C LYS A 770 -42.17 -13.52 -27.54
N ILE A 771 -41.03 -13.06 -28.03
CA ILE A 771 -39.70 -13.41 -27.51
C ILE A 771 -39.53 -12.91 -26.08
N PHE A 772 -40.04 -11.72 -25.72
CA PHE A 772 -40.00 -11.16 -24.37
C PHE A 772 -40.96 -11.86 -23.43
N GLN A 773 -42.17 -12.22 -23.87
CA GLN A 773 -43.10 -13.04 -23.07
C GLN A 773 -42.57 -14.45 -22.89
N THR A 774 -41.92 -15.02 -23.91
CA THR A 774 -41.30 -16.35 -23.83
C THR A 774 -40.01 -16.32 -23.02
N LEU A 775 -39.19 -15.26 -23.13
CA LEU A 775 -38.03 -15.02 -22.27
C LEU A 775 -38.45 -14.63 -20.86
N SER A 776 -39.59 -13.98 -20.65
CA SER A 776 -40.13 -13.67 -19.32
C SER A 776 -40.65 -14.93 -18.66
N LYS A 777 -41.43 -15.75 -19.38
CA LYS A 777 -41.89 -17.07 -18.91
C LYS A 777 -40.72 -18.04 -18.68
N LYS A 778 -39.72 -18.05 -19.56
CA LYS A 778 -38.53 -18.91 -19.45
C LYS A 778 -37.47 -18.35 -18.49
N ALA A 779 -37.39 -17.03 -18.29
CA ALA A 779 -36.61 -16.43 -17.21
C ALA A 779 -37.32 -16.59 -15.88
N GLU A 780 -38.65 -16.65 -15.81
CA GLU A 780 -39.35 -17.07 -14.60
C GLU A 780 -39.09 -18.55 -14.30
N SER A 781 -39.01 -19.43 -15.30
CA SER A 781 -38.69 -20.85 -15.06
C SER A 781 -37.20 -21.12 -14.80
N VAL A 782 -36.27 -20.41 -15.47
CA VAL A 782 -34.80 -20.60 -15.34
C VAL A 782 -34.16 -19.67 -14.29
N ALA A 783 -34.66 -18.46 -14.07
CA ALA A 783 -34.16 -17.57 -12.98
C ALA A 783 -34.64 -18.01 -11.59
N VAL A 784 -35.53 -19.00 -11.50
CA VAL A 784 -35.80 -19.73 -10.25
C VAL A 784 -34.63 -20.66 -9.88
N HIS A 785 -33.66 -20.93 -10.77
CA HIS A 785 -32.41 -21.63 -10.46
C HIS A 785 -31.13 -20.81 -10.68
N GLN A 786 -31.14 -19.78 -11.53
CA GLN A 786 -30.04 -18.81 -11.61
C GLN A 786 -30.33 -17.57 -10.76
N ARG A 787 -29.87 -17.62 -9.50
CA ARG A 787 -29.94 -16.54 -8.50
C ARG A 787 -29.57 -15.18 -9.12
N LYS A 788 -30.51 -14.24 -9.07
CA LYS A 788 -30.35 -12.80 -9.39
C LYS A 788 -29.13 -12.21 -8.65
N ARG A 789 -27.97 -12.19 -9.30
CA ARG A 789 -27.10 -11.01 -9.28
C ARG A 789 -27.32 -10.35 -10.63
N PHE A 790 -28.20 -9.36 -10.66
CA PHE A 790 -28.34 -8.49 -11.81
C PHE A 790 -26.97 -7.85 -12.04
N SER A 791 -26.24 -8.38 -13.01
CA SER A 791 -25.13 -7.68 -13.63
C SER A 791 -25.68 -6.36 -14.12
N VAL A 792 -25.05 -5.26 -13.71
CA VAL A 792 -25.32 -3.87 -14.10
C VAL A 792 -24.93 -3.67 -15.57
N SER A 793 -25.39 -4.56 -16.46
CA SER A 793 -25.15 -4.47 -17.90
C SER A 793 -26.18 -3.59 -18.62
N LYS A 794 -27.24 -3.14 -17.92
CA LYS A 794 -28.31 -2.34 -18.53
C LYS A 794 -28.53 -0.93 -17.97
N ALA A 795 -27.91 -0.53 -16.86
CA ALA A 795 -27.98 0.85 -16.38
C ALA A 795 -26.58 1.50 -16.39
N SER A 796 -26.43 2.53 -17.22
CA SER A 796 -25.43 3.63 -17.17
C SER A 796 -23.92 3.37 -16.96
N ALA A 797 -23.41 2.13 -17.00
CA ALA A 797 -21.97 1.85 -16.90
C ALA A 797 -21.09 2.69 -17.86
N LYS A 798 -21.61 3.08 -19.03
CA LYS A 798 -20.92 3.92 -20.02
C LYS A 798 -20.50 5.30 -19.52
N TYR A 799 -21.23 5.87 -18.56
CA TYR A 799 -21.01 7.24 -18.12
C TYR A 799 -20.31 7.33 -16.76
N VAL A 800 -20.14 6.20 -16.07
CA VAL A 800 -19.40 6.14 -14.81
C VAL A 800 -18.05 5.48 -15.04
N LEU A 801 -18.00 4.37 -15.79
CA LEU A 801 -16.75 3.65 -16.09
C LEU A 801 -15.80 4.50 -16.95
N LEU A 802 -16.35 5.22 -17.94
CA LEU A 802 -15.54 6.01 -18.87
C LEU A 802 -14.85 7.19 -18.17
N PRO A 803 -15.55 8.04 -17.38
CA PRO A 803 -14.89 9.09 -16.62
C PRO A 803 -14.00 8.55 -15.51
N LEU A 804 -14.38 7.44 -14.85
CA LEU A 804 -13.54 6.82 -13.82
C LEU A 804 -12.22 6.30 -14.41
N PHE A 805 -12.27 5.69 -15.59
CA PHE A 805 -11.06 5.24 -16.31
C PHE A 805 -10.18 6.43 -16.71
N ILE A 806 -10.77 7.47 -17.32
CA ILE A 806 -10.04 8.69 -17.67
C ILE A 806 -9.41 9.31 -16.42
N PHE A 807 -10.17 9.42 -15.34
CA PHE A 807 -9.70 9.96 -14.06
C PHE A 807 -8.56 9.12 -13.47
N ALA A 808 -8.62 7.79 -13.56
CA ALA A 808 -7.54 6.91 -13.13
C ALA A 808 -6.26 7.08 -13.95
N VAL A 809 -6.38 7.23 -15.27
CA VAL A 809 -5.23 7.52 -16.14
C VAL A 809 -4.62 8.87 -15.77
N THR A 810 -5.45 9.91 -15.64
CA THR A 810 -5.01 11.25 -15.24
C THR A 810 -4.33 11.23 -13.87
N CYS A 811 -4.89 10.51 -12.90
CA CYS A 811 -4.33 10.39 -11.57
C CYS A 811 -2.91 9.77 -11.59
N VAL A 812 -2.71 8.67 -12.32
CA VAL A 812 -1.39 8.05 -12.48
C VAL A 812 -0.40 9.02 -13.14
N VAL A 813 -0.81 9.69 -14.23
CA VAL A 813 0.04 10.66 -14.93
C VAL A 813 0.43 11.83 -14.01
N VAL A 814 -0.52 12.38 -13.24
CA VAL A 814 -0.27 13.46 -12.28
C VAL A 814 0.66 13.01 -11.16
N CYS A 815 0.46 11.81 -10.59
CA CYS A 815 1.34 11.30 -9.53
C CYS A 815 2.78 11.16 -10.02
N VAL A 816 2.97 10.59 -11.22
CA VAL A 816 4.30 10.44 -11.83
C VAL A 816 4.92 11.81 -12.14
N ALA A 817 4.13 12.79 -12.61
CA ALA A 817 4.61 14.15 -12.84
C ALA A 817 5.03 14.87 -11.53
N LEU A 818 4.31 14.65 -10.43
CA LEU A 818 4.67 15.20 -9.12
C LEU A 818 5.99 14.61 -8.58
N MET A 819 6.20 13.29 -8.75
CA MET A 819 7.47 12.64 -8.38
C MET A 819 8.66 13.20 -9.17
N PHE A 820 8.43 13.45 -10.46
CA PHE A 820 9.40 14.07 -11.33
C PHE A 820 9.72 15.51 -10.92
N MET A 821 8.69 16.32 -10.64
CA MET A 821 8.85 17.69 -10.16
C MET A 821 9.73 17.77 -8.92
N GLU A 822 9.55 16.88 -7.93
CA GLU A 822 10.43 16.86 -6.75
C GLU A 822 11.87 16.48 -7.11
N SER A 823 12.07 15.54 -8.03
CA SER A 823 13.41 15.17 -8.51
C SER A 823 14.11 16.35 -9.21
N GLU A 824 13.36 17.14 -9.97
CA GLU A 824 13.83 18.37 -10.60
C GLU A 824 14.18 19.45 -9.58
N LEU A 825 13.31 19.68 -8.59
CA LEU A 825 13.56 20.62 -7.51
C LEU A 825 14.81 20.24 -6.71
N ASN A 826 15.02 18.95 -6.45
CA ASN A 826 16.23 18.44 -5.82
C ASN A 826 17.46 18.71 -6.69
N SER A 827 17.39 18.48 -8.00
CA SER A 827 18.51 18.79 -8.92
C SER A 827 18.86 20.28 -8.93
N ILE A 828 17.86 21.17 -9.01
CA ILE A 828 18.05 22.62 -8.95
C ILE A 828 18.63 23.04 -7.59
N ALA A 829 18.12 22.49 -6.49
CA ALA A 829 18.62 22.77 -5.15
C ALA A 829 20.09 22.35 -4.99
N SER A 830 20.47 21.19 -5.56
CA SER A 830 21.86 20.73 -5.63
C SER A 830 22.73 21.73 -6.39
N SER A 831 22.22 22.25 -7.51
CA SER A 831 22.94 23.21 -8.34
C SER A 831 23.26 24.52 -7.61
N LEU A 832 22.26 25.04 -6.88
CA LEU A 832 22.38 26.24 -6.05
C LEU A 832 23.30 26.00 -4.85
N ALA A 833 23.26 24.82 -4.23
CA ALA A 833 24.13 24.46 -3.12
C ALA A 833 25.61 24.50 -3.52
N MET A 834 25.97 23.91 -4.66
CA MET A 834 27.34 23.96 -5.18
C MET A 834 27.82 25.39 -5.50
N SER A 835 26.95 26.24 -6.06
CA SER A 835 27.25 27.65 -6.29
C SER A 835 27.54 28.41 -4.99
N ARG A 836 26.75 28.16 -3.93
CA ARG A 836 26.97 28.72 -2.59
C ARG A 836 28.28 28.23 -1.96
N ILE A 837 28.63 26.95 -2.14
CA ILE A 837 29.93 26.42 -1.68
C ILE A 837 31.08 27.16 -2.38
N ARG A 838 30.98 27.38 -3.69
CA ARG A 838 31.98 28.17 -4.44
C ARG A 838 32.14 29.58 -3.89
N LEU A 839 31.03 30.31 -3.68
CA LEU A 839 31.07 31.67 -3.09
C LEU A 839 31.71 31.67 -1.70
N SER A 840 31.43 30.66 -0.89
CA SER A 840 32.02 30.50 0.46
C SER A 840 33.54 30.34 0.39
N ILE A 841 34.03 29.57 -0.57
CA ILE A 841 35.46 29.31 -0.76
C ILE A 841 36.16 30.54 -1.33
N GLN A 842 35.52 31.27 -2.24
CA GLN A 842 36.03 32.54 -2.74
C GLN A 842 36.12 33.60 -1.63
N ALA A 843 35.11 33.68 -0.77
CA ALA A 843 35.14 34.55 0.41
C ALA A 843 36.28 34.16 1.36
N ALA A 844 36.45 32.87 1.66
CA ALA A 844 37.56 32.38 2.47
C ALA A 844 38.93 32.74 1.84
N ALA A 845 39.10 32.55 0.53
CA ALA A 845 40.32 32.94 -0.17
C ALA A 845 40.55 34.48 -0.14
N SER A 846 39.49 35.28 -0.16
CA SER A 846 39.58 36.74 0.00
C SER A 846 40.02 37.15 1.41
N VAL A 847 39.61 36.42 2.47
CA VAL A 847 40.13 36.60 3.84
C VAL A 847 41.65 36.36 3.88
N ASP A 848 42.12 35.27 3.30
CA ASP A 848 43.56 34.95 3.26
C ASP A 848 44.37 36.02 2.51
N ARG A 849 43.89 36.45 1.33
CA ARG A 849 44.54 37.51 0.55
C ARG A 849 44.56 38.86 1.28
N ALA A 850 43.48 39.21 1.96
CA ALA A 850 43.40 40.43 2.76
C ALA A 850 44.36 40.35 3.95
N SER A 851 44.39 39.22 4.67
CA SER A 851 45.27 39.02 5.82
C SER A 851 46.75 39.08 5.47
N ILE A 852 47.18 38.49 4.34
CA ILE A 852 48.55 38.68 3.84
C ILE A 852 48.82 40.16 3.54
N SER A 853 47.90 40.83 2.84
CA SER A 853 48.10 42.24 2.46
C SER A 853 48.26 43.12 3.70
N VAL A 854 47.48 42.87 4.75
CA VAL A 854 47.65 43.52 6.06
C VAL A 854 49.03 43.20 6.64
N GLY A 855 49.41 41.93 6.76
CA GLY A 855 50.73 41.54 7.30
C GLY A 855 51.92 42.14 6.54
N GLU A 856 51.83 42.29 5.23
CA GLU A 856 52.89 42.93 4.44
C GLU A 856 52.91 44.46 4.63
N THR A 857 51.77 45.13 4.88
CA THR A 857 51.80 46.55 5.26
C THR A 857 52.57 46.79 6.56
N PHE A 858 52.52 45.84 7.51
CA PHE A 858 53.39 45.88 8.69
C PHE A 858 54.86 45.69 8.28
N THR A 859 55.15 44.61 7.59
CA THR A 859 56.53 44.18 7.27
C THR A 859 57.32 45.28 6.54
N TYR A 860 56.72 45.90 5.52
CA TYR A 860 57.41 46.87 4.66
C TYR A 860 57.33 48.32 5.12
N PHE A 861 56.38 48.65 6.00
CA PHE A 861 56.12 50.04 6.39
C PHE A 861 56.08 50.21 7.91
N GLY A 862 55.24 49.45 8.61
CA GLY A 862 55.14 49.51 10.08
C GLY A 862 56.41 49.09 10.83
N ALA A 863 57.18 48.16 10.28
CA ALA A 863 58.45 47.67 10.81
C ALA A 863 59.62 47.91 9.84
N SER A 864 59.48 48.86 8.91
CA SER A 864 60.41 49.03 7.78
C SER A 864 61.87 49.27 8.17
N GLU A 865 62.12 50.03 9.24
CA GLU A 865 63.48 50.29 9.74
C GLU A 865 64.09 49.07 10.45
N ILE A 866 63.23 48.15 10.87
CA ILE A 866 63.61 46.92 11.56
C ILE A 866 63.86 45.80 10.53
N THR A 867 63.20 45.84 9.37
CA THR A 867 63.19 44.76 8.36
C THR A 867 64.12 44.98 7.17
N LYS A 868 64.76 46.15 7.08
CA LYS A 868 65.72 46.53 6.04
C LYS A 868 67.16 46.41 6.56
N SER A 869 67.98 45.62 5.88
CA SER A 869 69.42 45.51 6.17
C SER A 869 70.19 46.82 6.03
N ASN A 870 69.68 47.72 5.19
CA ASN A 870 70.26 49.02 4.88
C ASN A 870 69.57 50.18 5.62
N SER A 871 68.80 49.91 6.69
CA SER A 871 68.30 50.97 7.57
C SER A 871 69.45 51.72 8.23
N VAL A 872 69.31 53.03 8.41
CA VAL A 872 70.25 53.87 9.18
C VAL A 872 70.30 53.41 10.66
N LEU A 873 69.23 52.78 11.14
CA LEU A 873 69.12 52.25 12.49
C LEU A 873 69.61 50.79 12.59
N ALA A 874 70.03 50.17 11.49
CA ALA A 874 70.51 48.79 11.46
C ALA A 874 71.58 48.45 12.53
N PRO A 875 72.56 49.34 12.83
CA PRO A 875 73.56 49.08 13.87
C PRO A 875 72.99 49.01 15.29
N LEU A 876 71.79 49.54 15.53
CA LEU A 876 71.13 49.50 16.85
C LEU A 876 70.49 48.14 17.14
N PHE A 877 70.47 47.22 16.17
CA PHE A 877 69.87 45.91 16.32
C PHE A 877 70.94 44.82 16.46
N ASN A 878 70.70 43.87 17.37
CA ASN A 878 71.61 42.74 17.61
C ASN A 878 71.70 41.76 16.43
N ARG A 879 70.78 41.83 15.45
CA ARG A 879 70.75 40.97 14.26
C ARG A 879 70.27 41.76 13.05
N THR A 880 70.95 41.59 11.93
CA THR A 880 70.48 42.05 10.62
C THR A 880 69.42 41.08 10.10
N VAL A 881 68.33 41.62 9.56
CA VAL A 881 67.25 40.80 9.01
C VAL A 881 66.78 41.36 7.65
N ASN A 882 66.44 40.47 6.71
CA ASN A 882 66.08 40.81 5.31
C ASN A 882 64.62 40.47 4.98
N PHE A 883 63.69 40.73 5.90
CA PHE A 883 62.27 40.35 5.70
C PHE A 883 61.47 41.31 4.82
N GLY A 884 61.95 42.55 4.67
CA GLY A 884 61.36 43.60 3.83
C GLY A 884 62.06 43.75 2.47
N ASP A 885 62.61 42.66 1.93
CA ASP A 885 63.35 42.68 0.68
C ASP A 885 62.43 42.91 -0.54
N PRO A 886 62.79 43.79 -1.49
CA PRO A 886 62.03 44.02 -2.71
C PRO A 886 61.75 42.77 -3.56
N LEU A 887 62.55 41.72 -3.45
CA LEU A 887 62.34 40.43 -4.14
C LEU A 887 61.08 39.70 -3.65
N LEU A 888 60.70 39.90 -2.39
CA LEU A 888 59.46 39.37 -1.84
C LEU A 888 58.28 40.25 -2.29
N TRP A 889 58.46 41.57 -2.36
CA TRP A 889 57.41 42.46 -2.84
C TRP A 889 57.97 43.61 -3.69
N ASN A 890 57.71 43.53 -5.00
CA ASN A 890 58.23 44.46 -6.00
C ASN A 890 57.49 45.82 -6.02
N THR A 891 57.14 46.38 -4.84
CA THR A 891 56.54 47.71 -4.75
C THR A 891 56.99 48.43 -3.47
N THR A 892 57.63 49.59 -3.64
CA THR A 892 57.94 50.52 -2.54
C THR A 892 56.77 51.41 -2.15
N ASN A 893 55.63 51.32 -2.86
CA ASN A 893 54.49 52.20 -2.70
C ASN A 893 53.44 51.62 -1.73
N PHE A 894 53.23 52.29 -0.60
CA PHE A 894 52.20 51.96 0.39
C PHE A 894 50.79 51.99 -0.20
N ASP A 895 50.49 52.96 -1.07
CA ASP A 895 49.15 53.19 -1.61
C ASP A 895 48.69 52.01 -2.47
N PHE A 896 49.63 51.29 -3.10
CA PHE A 896 49.33 50.04 -3.81
C PHE A 896 48.81 48.95 -2.88
N LEU A 897 49.50 48.69 -1.76
CA LEU A 897 49.07 47.68 -0.77
C LEU A 897 47.74 48.08 -0.12
N PHE A 898 47.57 49.36 0.21
CA PHE A 898 46.35 49.87 0.79
C PHE A 898 45.15 49.72 -0.17
N THR A 899 45.32 50.12 -1.43
CA THR A 899 44.28 49.99 -2.47
C THR A 899 43.96 48.52 -2.73
N ARG A 900 44.97 47.65 -2.77
CA ARG A 900 44.79 46.21 -2.90
C ARG A 900 44.01 45.64 -1.72
N LEU A 901 44.34 46.01 -0.50
CA LEU A 901 43.61 45.59 0.70
C LEU A 901 42.14 46.04 0.64
N SER A 902 41.90 47.34 0.37
CA SER A 902 40.54 47.89 0.25
C SER A 902 39.71 47.16 -0.79
N ARG A 903 40.31 46.82 -1.94
CA ARG A 903 39.63 46.03 -2.97
C ARG A 903 39.30 44.61 -2.49
N ARG A 904 40.22 43.96 -1.76
CA ARG A 904 40.01 42.60 -1.24
C ARG A 904 38.97 42.55 -0.13
N THR A 905 38.92 43.55 0.75
CA THR A 905 37.88 43.63 1.79
C THR A 905 36.51 43.96 1.20
N GLN A 906 36.43 44.83 0.18
CA GLN A 906 35.18 45.07 -0.56
C GLN A 906 34.68 43.81 -1.26
N GLU A 907 35.57 43.08 -1.95
CA GLU A 907 35.22 41.83 -2.61
C GLU A 907 34.75 40.77 -1.60
N LEU A 908 35.43 40.65 -0.46
CA LEU A 908 35.03 39.77 0.64
C LEU A 908 33.61 40.09 1.14
N THR A 909 33.31 41.36 1.41
CA THR A 909 31.97 41.79 1.85
C THR A 909 30.91 41.51 0.79
N LYS A 910 31.23 41.74 -0.49
CA LYS A 910 30.33 41.44 -1.60
C LYS A 910 30.04 39.93 -1.68
N GLN A 911 31.07 39.10 -1.70
CA GLN A 911 30.94 37.63 -1.77
C GLN A 911 30.16 37.06 -0.58
N PHE A 912 30.45 37.55 0.63
CA PHE A 912 29.72 37.14 1.83
C PHE A 912 28.27 37.59 1.81
N SER A 913 27.99 38.82 1.37
CA SER A 913 26.61 39.32 1.26
C SER A 913 25.80 38.49 0.26
N SER A 914 26.37 38.23 -0.94
CA SER A 914 25.75 37.36 -1.95
C SER A 914 25.55 35.92 -1.44
N LEU A 915 26.45 35.42 -0.59
CA LEU A 915 26.32 34.10 0.02
C LEU A 915 25.15 34.03 1.02
N ILE A 916 25.10 34.96 1.98
CA ILE A 916 24.16 34.88 3.11
C ILE A 916 22.77 35.42 2.74
N TYR A 917 22.74 36.59 2.10
CA TYR A 917 21.49 37.30 1.76
C TYR A 917 21.03 37.03 0.33
N GLY A 918 21.81 36.29 -0.45
CA GLY A 918 21.49 35.98 -1.84
C GLY A 918 21.90 37.09 -2.81
N ASP A 919 21.79 36.77 -4.09
CA ASP A 919 22.03 37.68 -5.21
C ASP A 919 20.97 37.39 -6.29
N PRO A 920 19.94 38.24 -6.42
CA PRO A 920 18.87 38.06 -7.40
C PRO A 920 19.39 37.98 -8.84
N SER A 921 20.53 38.62 -9.14
CA SER A 921 21.12 38.59 -10.48
C SER A 921 21.67 37.21 -10.86
N GLN A 922 21.99 36.39 -9.85
CA GLN A 922 22.48 35.01 -10.00
C GLN A 922 21.40 33.96 -9.67
N GLY A 923 20.17 34.39 -9.36
CA GLY A 923 19.10 33.50 -8.91
C GLY A 923 19.34 32.90 -7.52
N LEU A 924 20.22 33.51 -6.71
CA LEU A 924 20.55 33.03 -5.37
C LEU A 924 19.58 33.66 -4.36
N ASN A 925 18.78 32.81 -3.72
CA ASN A 925 17.94 33.23 -2.58
C ASN A 925 18.76 33.33 -1.30
N PRO A 926 18.28 34.05 -0.26
CA PRO A 926 18.93 34.08 1.06
C PRO A 926 19.10 32.66 1.64
N ILE A 927 20.24 32.39 2.28
CA ILE A 927 20.46 31.15 3.07
C ILE A 927 19.85 31.28 4.46
N ILE A 928 19.83 32.51 4.99
CA ILE A 928 19.37 32.77 6.35
C ILE A 928 17.89 32.37 6.49
N GLY A 929 17.58 31.59 7.52
CA GLY A 929 16.24 31.03 7.75
C GLY A 929 15.95 29.75 6.98
N GLN A 930 16.81 29.31 6.06
CA GLN A 930 16.63 28.05 5.33
C GLN A 930 17.08 26.84 6.15
N TYR A 931 18.15 26.98 6.94
CA TYR A 931 18.74 25.89 7.72
C TYR A 931 19.09 26.37 9.13
N PRO A 932 18.34 25.98 10.18
CA PRO A 932 18.56 26.47 11.54
C PRO A 932 19.98 26.24 12.09
N ALA A 933 20.60 25.10 11.73
CA ALA A 933 21.98 24.80 12.13
C ALA A 933 23.00 25.74 11.48
N VAL A 934 22.78 26.12 10.22
CA VAL A 934 23.63 27.07 9.49
C VAL A 934 23.42 28.49 10.04
N ASP A 935 22.18 28.87 10.33
CA ASP A 935 21.84 30.16 10.92
C ASP A 935 22.55 30.38 12.27
N MET A 936 22.64 29.33 13.08
CA MET A 936 23.36 29.37 14.35
C MET A 936 24.85 29.70 14.14
N ILE A 937 25.50 29.12 13.12
CA ILE A 937 26.90 29.40 12.79
C ILE A 937 27.07 30.87 12.31
N ILE A 938 26.13 31.37 11.51
CA ILE A 938 26.16 32.72 10.94
C ILE A 938 26.00 33.78 12.03
N THR A 939 24.98 33.65 12.88
CA THR A 939 24.48 34.74 13.73
C THR A 939 25.02 34.70 15.15
N VAL A 940 24.96 33.55 15.83
CA VAL A 940 25.22 33.44 17.27
C VAL A 940 26.54 32.74 17.59
N GLY A 941 26.88 31.67 16.86
CA GLY A 941 27.92 30.71 17.23
C GLY A 941 27.37 29.64 18.17
N THR A 942 27.29 29.93 19.46
CA THR A 942 26.72 29.03 20.50
C THR A 942 25.86 29.83 21.47
N ASN A 943 24.67 29.33 21.81
CA ASN A 943 23.71 30.06 22.66
C ASN A 943 24.25 30.31 24.08
N ASN A 944 25.05 29.39 24.62
CA ASN A 944 25.76 29.57 25.89
C ASN A 944 27.24 29.19 25.71
N CYS A 945 28.04 30.20 25.37
CA CYS A 945 29.48 30.08 25.16
C CYS A 945 30.21 29.47 26.37
N THR A 946 29.89 29.94 27.58
CA THR A 946 30.55 29.52 28.82
C THR A 946 30.33 28.03 29.06
N ASP A 947 29.09 27.57 28.98
CA ASP A 947 28.73 26.17 29.15
C ASP A 947 29.37 25.30 28.06
N TYR A 948 29.37 25.77 26.81
CA TYR A 948 29.97 25.02 25.70
C TYR A 948 31.47 24.83 25.89
N ILE A 949 32.19 25.90 26.29
CA ILE A 949 33.63 25.86 26.53
C ILE A 949 33.96 24.94 27.72
N GLN A 950 33.21 25.03 28.81
CA GLN A 950 33.37 24.16 29.97
C GLN A 950 33.11 22.69 29.63
N LYS A 951 32.01 22.41 28.91
CA LYS A 951 31.62 21.04 28.52
C LYS A 951 32.63 20.36 27.60
N ASN A 952 33.30 21.13 26.74
CA ASN A 952 34.27 20.60 25.78
C ASN A 952 35.73 20.73 26.25
N ASN A 953 35.97 21.16 27.50
CA ASN A 953 37.30 21.36 28.06
C ASN A 953 38.22 22.23 27.17
N VAL A 954 37.66 23.27 26.57
CA VAL A 954 38.39 24.21 25.72
C VAL A 954 38.88 25.38 26.57
N THR A 955 40.13 25.81 26.42
CA THR A 955 40.61 27.01 27.12
C THR A 955 40.04 28.27 26.47
N LEU A 956 39.46 29.19 27.26
CA LEU A 956 38.98 30.48 26.76
C LEU A 956 40.17 31.38 26.37
N THR A 957 40.38 31.52 25.07
CA THR A 957 41.40 32.36 24.44
C THR A 957 40.70 33.30 23.46
N PHE A 958 41.38 34.35 23.00
CA PHE A 958 40.85 35.22 21.95
C PHE A 958 40.34 34.43 20.73
N THR A 959 41.12 33.45 20.27
CA THR A 959 40.80 32.60 19.11
C THR A 959 39.61 31.68 19.36
N SER A 960 39.52 31.03 20.53
CA SER A 960 38.38 30.15 20.85
C SER A 960 37.09 30.94 21.11
N ASN A 961 37.18 32.14 21.69
CA ASN A 961 36.04 33.04 21.82
C ASN A 961 35.47 33.44 20.44
N LEU A 962 36.33 33.85 19.50
CA LEU A 962 35.88 34.16 18.14
C LEU A 962 35.33 32.94 17.42
N LEU A 963 35.93 31.75 17.59
CA LEU A 963 35.54 30.54 16.89
C LEU A 963 34.18 30.00 17.35
N TYR A 964 33.91 29.98 18.66
CA TYR A 964 32.72 29.31 19.22
C TYR A 964 31.62 30.27 19.69
N CYS A 965 31.97 31.49 20.11
CA CYS A 965 31.06 32.36 20.88
C CYS A 965 30.53 33.57 20.11
N LYS A 966 31.10 33.86 18.93
CA LYS A 966 30.58 34.88 18.03
C LYS A 966 30.08 34.23 16.74
N GLY A 967 29.02 34.78 16.16
CA GLY A 967 28.57 34.43 14.81
C GLY A 967 29.61 34.77 13.74
N MET A 968 29.59 34.03 12.62
CA MET A 968 30.47 34.27 11.47
C MET A 968 30.36 35.70 10.93
N GLU A 969 29.15 36.25 10.87
CA GLU A 969 28.90 37.63 10.40
C GLU A 969 29.63 38.66 11.26
N LYS A 970 29.53 38.53 12.60
CA LYS A 970 30.20 39.44 13.52
C LYS A 970 31.72 39.35 13.41
N VAL A 971 32.27 38.13 13.30
CA VAL A 971 33.72 37.94 13.13
C VAL A 971 34.22 38.51 11.81
N LEU A 972 33.45 38.38 10.73
CA LEU A 972 33.77 38.99 9.44
C LEU A 972 33.77 40.52 9.51
N ALA A 973 32.73 41.12 10.10
CA ALA A 973 32.63 42.56 10.25
C ALA A 973 33.77 43.14 11.09
N ASP A 974 34.11 42.45 12.20
CA ASP A 974 35.25 42.79 13.05
C ASP A 974 36.57 42.68 12.23
N PHE A 975 36.74 41.62 11.42
CA PHE A 975 37.93 41.43 10.57
C PHE A 975 38.09 42.52 9.51
N VAL A 976 37.03 42.88 8.77
CA VAL A 976 37.07 43.90 7.70
C VAL A 976 37.37 45.29 8.27
N THR A 977 36.69 45.65 9.35
CA THR A 977 36.90 46.94 10.04
C THR A 977 38.32 47.03 10.58
N LEU A 978 38.76 46.00 11.31
CA LEU A 978 40.09 45.97 11.90
C LEU A 978 41.18 45.99 10.82
N SER A 979 41.06 45.18 9.75
CA SER A 979 42.04 45.17 8.66
C SER A 979 42.26 46.56 8.05
N SER A 980 41.17 47.31 7.83
CA SER A 980 41.22 48.66 7.25
C SER A 980 41.81 49.69 8.22
N GLN A 981 41.44 49.59 9.50
CA GLN A 981 42.00 50.42 10.56
C GLN A 981 43.50 50.19 10.72
N VAL A 982 43.94 48.94 10.81
CA VAL A 982 45.33 48.57 11.02
C VAL A 982 46.21 48.99 9.84
N ALA A 983 45.70 48.93 8.61
CA ALA A 983 46.41 49.48 7.46
C ALA A 983 46.60 51.00 7.61
N THR A 984 45.59 51.74 8.04
CA THR A 984 45.68 53.19 8.26
C THR A 984 46.67 53.54 9.37
N ASP A 985 46.63 52.81 10.50
CA ASP A 985 47.55 52.97 11.62
C ASP A 985 49.00 52.65 11.21
N SER A 986 49.20 51.64 10.36
CA SER A 986 50.51 51.29 9.80
C SER A 986 51.06 52.41 8.91
N ARG A 987 50.20 53.05 8.10
CA ARG A 987 50.59 54.23 7.31
C ARG A 987 51.05 55.36 8.21
N LYS A 988 50.28 55.65 9.26
CA LYS A 988 50.60 56.71 10.21
C LYS A 988 51.92 56.43 10.93
N ALA A 989 52.11 55.20 11.42
CA ALA A 989 53.34 54.80 12.08
C ALA A 989 54.56 54.91 11.15
N TYR A 990 54.40 54.53 9.88
CA TYR A 990 55.46 54.68 8.87
C TYR A 990 55.84 56.15 8.62
N LEU A 991 54.85 57.05 8.50
CA LEU A 991 55.12 58.48 8.32
C LEU A 991 55.81 59.08 9.55
N LEU A 992 55.34 58.75 10.76
CA LEU A 992 55.97 59.19 12.01
C LEU A 992 57.39 58.64 12.18
N GLN A 993 57.64 57.40 11.77
CA GLN A 993 58.98 56.81 11.81
C GLN A 993 59.92 57.51 10.83
N LYS A 994 59.44 57.90 9.63
CA LYS A 994 60.21 58.70 8.68
C LYS A 994 60.61 60.06 9.24
N GLU A 995 59.68 60.74 9.90
CA GLU A 995 59.96 62.03 10.57
C GLU A 995 60.97 61.87 11.70
N SER A 996 60.84 60.79 12.49
CA SER A 996 61.73 60.47 13.62
C SER A 996 63.12 60.00 13.20
N LEU A 997 63.26 59.47 11.97
CA LEU A 997 64.53 59.02 11.42
C LEU A 997 65.54 60.18 11.28
N ALA A 998 65.05 61.41 11.06
CA ALA A 998 65.90 62.61 11.07
C ALA A 998 66.61 62.83 12.43
N ASN A 999 66.02 62.31 13.52
CA ASN A 999 66.54 62.40 14.88
C ASN A 999 67.22 61.10 15.34
N MET A 1000 67.42 60.12 14.45
CA MET A 1000 67.94 58.77 14.77
C MET A 1000 67.18 58.04 15.90
N THR A 1001 65.88 58.34 16.09
CA THR A 1001 65.05 57.68 17.10
C THR A 1001 64.19 56.58 16.49
N LEU A 1002 64.18 55.42 17.13
CA LEU A 1002 63.31 54.30 16.77
C LEU A 1002 62.00 54.40 17.56
N LEU A 1003 60.87 54.57 16.87
CA LEU A 1003 59.55 54.45 17.48
C LEU A 1003 59.23 52.97 17.70
N SER A 1004 58.62 52.65 18.85
CA SER A 1004 58.25 51.28 19.17
C SER A 1004 57.20 50.75 18.19
N PRO A 1005 57.46 49.63 17.48
CA PRO A 1005 56.50 49.00 16.57
C PRO A 1005 55.42 48.20 17.32
N VAL A 1006 55.56 48.03 18.65
CA VAL A 1006 54.78 47.05 19.44
C VAL A 1006 53.29 47.26 19.30
N LYS A 1007 52.79 48.50 19.37
CA LYS A 1007 51.36 48.78 19.27
C LYS A 1007 50.78 48.35 17.91
N VAL A 1008 51.47 48.68 16.82
CA VAL A 1008 51.05 48.32 15.47
C VAL A 1008 51.21 46.82 15.25
N ALA A 1009 52.30 46.22 15.75
CA ALA A 1009 52.52 44.77 15.71
C ALA A 1009 51.40 43.98 16.41
N MET A 1010 50.93 44.45 17.58
CA MET A 1010 49.79 43.87 18.30
C MET A 1010 48.51 43.94 17.48
N GLN A 1011 48.23 45.09 16.85
CA GLN A 1011 47.06 45.25 16.01
C GLN A 1011 47.07 44.32 14.78
N HIS A 1012 48.23 44.15 14.12
CA HIS A 1012 48.40 43.17 13.03
C HIS A 1012 48.19 41.74 13.50
N TYR A 1013 48.72 41.41 14.67
CA TYR A 1013 48.50 40.11 15.30
C TYR A 1013 47.02 39.86 15.57
N THR A 1014 46.27 40.86 16.07
CA THR A 1014 44.83 40.73 16.24
C THR A 1014 44.11 40.44 14.92
N VAL A 1015 44.47 41.13 13.82
CA VAL A 1015 43.91 40.84 12.48
C VAL A 1015 44.21 39.39 12.08
N PHE A 1016 45.46 38.95 12.22
CA PHE A 1016 45.86 37.58 11.90
C PHE A 1016 45.12 36.54 12.75
N ARG A 1017 45.03 36.75 14.07
CA ARG A 1017 44.32 35.87 15.01
C ARG A 1017 42.80 35.92 14.85
N THR A 1018 42.26 36.90 14.13
CA THR A 1018 40.85 36.96 13.70
C THR A 1018 40.64 36.21 12.39
N ALA A 1019 41.58 36.28 11.45
CA ALA A 1019 41.51 35.60 10.15
C ALA A 1019 41.44 34.06 10.28
N ALA A 1020 42.24 33.46 11.17
CA ALA A 1020 42.26 32.01 11.34
C ALA A 1020 40.92 31.42 11.85
N PRO A 1021 40.30 31.93 12.94
CA PRO A 1021 38.94 31.56 13.33
C PRO A 1021 37.89 31.78 12.24
N LEU A 1022 38.00 32.88 11.48
CA LEU A 1022 37.07 33.18 10.40
C LEU A 1022 37.14 32.12 9.27
N LEU A 1023 38.34 31.70 8.87
CA LEU A 1023 38.52 30.60 7.92
C LEU A 1023 37.98 29.27 8.45
N ASN A 1024 38.24 28.97 9.73
CA ASN A 1024 37.68 27.78 10.37
C ASN A 1024 36.14 27.83 10.41
N LYS A 1025 35.55 29.02 10.59
CA LYS A 1025 34.10 29.21 10.48
C LYS A 1025 33.60 29.00 9.07
N PHE A 1026 34.30 29.46 8.03
CA PHE A 1026 33.95 29.12 6.65
C PHE A 1026 33.99 27.62 6.39
N ALA A 1027 35.01 26.92 6.90
CA ALA A 1027 35.08 25.45 6.80
C ALA A 1027 33.91 24.77 7.53
N SER A 1028 33.61 25.18 8.76
CA SER A 1028 32.46 24.65 9.53
C SER A 1028 31.12 24.97 8.87
N PHE A 1029 30.97 26.18 8.31
CA PHE A 1029 29.81 26.61 7.54
C PHE A 1029 29.62 25.72 6.32
N ILE A 1030 30.67 25.52 5.50
CA ILE A 1030 30.60 24.67 4.31
C ILE A 1030 30.20 23.24 4.71
N ARG A 1031 30.80 22.68 5.76
CA ARG A 1031 30.50 21.32 6.22
C ARG A 1031 29.05 21.16 6.66
N GLU A 1032 28.55 22.07 7.52
CA GLU A 1032 27.17 21.99 8.00
C GLU A 1032 26.16 22.32 6.89
N PHE A 1033 26.52 23.23 5.98
CA PHE A 1033 25.72 23.55 4.80
C PHE A 1033 25.65 22.36 3.83
N VAL A 1034 26.76 21.71 3.53
CA VAL A 1034 26.83 20.48 2.71
C VAL A 1034 25.96 19.41 3.33
N LYS A 1035 26.12 19.14 4.63
CA LYS A 1035 25.31 18.15 5.37
C LYS A 1035 23.81 18.46 5.35
N SER A 1036 23.44 19.74 5.48
CA SER A 1036 22.03 20.17 5.49
C SER A 1036 21.42 20.18 4.08
N SER A 1037 22.20 20.52 3.05
CA SER A 1037 21.75 20.58 1.65
C SER A 1037 21.81 19.24 0.93
N SER A 1038 22.57 18.26 1.43
CA SER A 1038 22.65 16.91 0.85
C SER A 1038 21.47 16.00 1.21
N GLN A 1039 20.52 16.46 2.03
CA GLN A 1039 19.31 15.69 2.34
C GLN A 1039 18.26 15.96 1.26
N PRO A 1040 17.96 14.98 0.37
CA PRO A 1040 16.94 15.18 -0.65
C PRO A 1040 15.55 15.29 -0.01
N SER A 1041 14.72 16.18 -0.54
CA SER A 1041 13.29 16.12 -0.23
C SER A 1041 12.71 14.86 -0.88
N SER A 1042 11.98 14.07 -0.10
CA SER A 1042 11.27 12.86 -0.56
C SER A 1042 9.78 12.90 -0.22
N THR A 1043 9.29 14.05 0.24
CA THR A 1043 7.92 14.19 0.77
C THR A 1043 6.89 14.05 -0.34
N ILE A 1044 7.07 14.70 -1.48
CA ILE A 1044 6.12 14.67 -2.59
C ILE A 1044 6.10 13.28 -3.24
N VAL A 1045 7.26 12.66 -3.46
CA VAL A 1045 7.42 11.32 -4.04
C VAL A 1045 6.76 10.28 -3.15
N THR A 1046 6.94 10.37 -1.84
CA THR A 1046 6.31 9.44 -0.89
C THR A 1046 4.79 9.61 -0.89
N VAL A 1047 4.28 10.84 -0.78
CA VAL A 1047 2.83 11.11 -0.76
C VAL A 1047 2.17 10.75 -2.09
N ALA A 1048 2.74 11.19 -3.22
CA ALA A 1048 2.23 10.87 -4.56
C ALA A 1048 2.33 9.37 -4.88
N GLY A 1049 3.37 8.69 -4.37
CA GLY A 1049 3.56 7.25 -4.53
C GLY A 1049 2.50 6.44 -3.79
N ILE A 1050 2.31 6.72 -2.51
CA ILE A 1050 1.28 6.07 -1.69
C ILE A 1050 -0.10 6.36 -2.28
N PHE A 1051 -0.40 7.61 -2.62
CA PHE A 1051 -1.69 7.99 -3.20
C PHE A 1051 -1.95 7.29 -4.54
N GLY A 1052 -0.98 7.29 -5.46
CA GLY A 1052 -1.13 6.64 -6.76
C GLY A 1052 -1.31 5.12 -6.66
N ILE A 1053 -0.61 4.45 -5.74
CA ILE A 1053 -0.79 3.01 -5.49
C ILE A 1053 -2.16 2.70 -4.89
N LEU A 1054 -2.57 3.43 -3.84
CA LEU A 1054 -3.88 3.22 -3.22
C LEU A 1054 -5.01 3.50 -4.20
N PHE A 1055 -4.87 4.54 -5.03
CA PHE A 1055 -5.86 4.92 -6.01
C PHE A 1055 -6.01 3.91 -7.14
N THR A 1056 -4.90 3.43 -7.71
CA THR A 1056 -4.92 2.37 -8.73
C THR A 1056 -5.56 1.08 -8.18
N PHE A 1057 -5.30 0.74 -6.92
CA PHE A 1057 -5.95 -0.38 -6.25
C PHE A 1057 -7.45 -0.16 -5.99
N ALA A 1058 -7.85 1.04 -5.58
CA ALA A 1058 -9.26 1.39 -5.36
C ALA A 1058 -10.08 1.32 -6.66
N CYS A 1059 -9.54 1.83 -7.77
CA CYS A 1059 -10.18 1.73 -9.09
C CYS A 1059 -10.37 0.26 -9.51
N PHE A 1060 -9.39 -0.60 -9.24
CA PHE A 1060 -9.50 -2.03 -9.49
C PHE A 1060 -10.64 -2.69 -8.68
N MET A 1061 -10.88 -2.23 -7.45
CA MET A 1061 -11.92 -2.78 -6.56
C MET A 1061 -13.34 -2.29 -6.88
N ILE A 1062 -13.50 -1.03 -7.32
CA ILE A 1062 -14.81 -0.44 -7.65
C ILE A 1062 -15.48 -1.18 -8.81
N ASP A 1063 -14.70 -1.60 -9.82
CA ASP A 1063 -15.20 -2.36 -10.97
C ASP A 1063 -15.70 -3.76 -10.59
N ILE A 1064 -15.28 -4.29 -9.44
CA ILE A 1064 -15.67 -5.63 -8.98
C ILE A 1064 -17.01 -5.62 -8.22
N LEU A 1065 -17.41 -4.49 -7.63
CA LEU A 1065 -18.50 -4.45 -6.64
C LEU A 1065 -19.85 -3.96 -7.17
N GLY A 1066 -19.91 -3.03 -8.14
CA GLY A 1066 -21.17 -2.52 -8.73
C GLY A 1066 -22.04 -1.69 -7.76
N SER A 1067 -22.74 -0.65 -8.26
CA SER A 1067 -23.55 0.24 -7.42
C SER A 1067 -25.01 -0.20 -7.26
N SER A 1068 -25.68 0.38 -6.25
CA SER A 1068 -27.00 -0.03 -5.75
C SER A 1068 -28.17 0.64 -6.51
N ILE A 1069 -29.27 -0.09 -6.72
CA ILE A 1069 -30.47 0.40 -7.45
C ILE A 1069 -31.10 1.66 -6.84
N TYR A 1070 -30.87 1.90 -5.54
CA TYR A 1070 -31.41 3.04 -4.83
C TYR A 1070 -30.79 4.38 -5.30
N GLU A 1071 -29.69 4.38 -6.05
CA GLU A 1071 -29.07 5.60 -6.64
C GLU A 1071 -29.85 6.19 -7.83
N LEU A 1072 -30.88 5.50 -8.32
CA LEU A 1072 -31.75 6.01 -9.38
C LEU A 1072 -32.84 6.98 -8.90
N PHE A 1073 -32.93 7.21 -7.58
CA PHE A 1073 -33.98 7.98 -6.94
C PHE A 1073 -33.42 9.22 -6.25
N ASP A 1074 -34.19 10.32 -6.28
CA ASP A 1074 -33.93 11.49 -5.44
C ASP A 1074 -33.91 11.10 -3.96
N GLU A 1075 -33.27 11.87 -3.09
CA GLU A 1075 -33.08 11.48 -1.69
C GLU A 1075 -34.41 11.34 -0.94
N SER A 1076 -35.37 12.22 -1.22
CA SER A 1076 -36.75 12.14 -0.72
C SER A 1076 -37.49 10.91 -1.24
N ALA A 1077 -37.41 10.66 -2.54
CA ALA A 1077 -37.97 9.50 -3.23
C ALA A 1077 -37.37 8.18 -2.73
N ARG A 1078 -36.07 8.16 -2.43
CA ARG A 1078 -35.35 7.01 -1.89
C ARG A 1078 -35.84 6.68 -0.48
N ALA A 1079 -36.00 7.69 0.37
CA ALA A 1079 -36.53 7.51 1.71
C ALA A 1079 -37.97 6.98 1.67
N GLU A 1080 -38.81 7.52 0.78
CA GLU A 1080 -40.19 7.08 0.60
C GLU A 1080 -40.28 5.65 0.03
N LEU A 1081 -39.51 5.32 -1.00
CA LEU A 1081 -39.46 3.96 -1.55
C LEU A 1081 -38.98 2.95 -0.51
N LYS A 1082 -37.93 3.30 0.25
CA LYS A 1082 -37.41 2.44 1.30
C LYS A 1082 -38.48 2.22 2.38
N LYS A 1083 -39.14 3.29 2.82
CA LYS A 1083 -40.24 3.23 3.80
C LYS A 1083 -41.41 2.36 3.31
N ARG A 1084 -41.81 2.48 2.04
CA ARG A 1084 -42.91 1.69 1.47
C ARG A 1084 -42.53 0.23 1.22
N VAL A 1085 -41.31 -0.04 0.79
CA VAL A 1085 -40.78 -1.42 0.69
C VAL A 1085 -40.70 -2.05 2.08
N ASP A 1086 -40.21 -1.34 3.09
CA ASP A 1086 -40.15 -1.81 4.46
C ASP A 1086 -41.57 -2.03 5.04
N ALA A 1087 -42.53 -1.16 4.71
CA ALA A 1087 -43.94 -1.32 5.08
C ALA A 1087 -44.62 -2.51 4.38
N LEU A 1088 -44.34 -2.74 3.09
CA LEU A 1088 -44.83 -3.90 2.35
C LEU A 1088 -44.22 -5.20 2.89
N VAL A 1089 -42.94 -5.19 3.25
CA VAL A 1089 -42.27 -6.31 3.92
C VAL A 1089 -42.85 -6.53 5.32
N GLY A 1090 -43.22 -5.47 6.04
CA GLY A 1090 -43.91 -5.54 7.33
C GLY A 1090 -45.31 -6.17 7.22
N LYS A 1091 -46.16 -5.67 6.32
CA LYS A 1091 -47.49 -6.22 6.03
C LYS A 1091 -47.42 -7.68 5.58
N ALA A 1092 -46.44 -7.99 4.73
CA ALA A 1092 -46.14 -9.34 4.27
C ALA A 1092 -45.81 -10.30 5.42
N LYS A 1093 -45.00 -9.85 6.40
CA LYS A 1093 -44.68 -10.65 7.60
C LYS A 1093 -45.92 -10.87 8.48
N GLN A 1094 -46.71 -9.83 8.74
CA GLN A 1094 -47.93 -9.92 9.57
C GLN A 1094 -48.97 -10.87 8.96
N MET A 1095 -49.16 -10.86 7.64
CA MET A 1095 -50.04 -11.81 6.95
C MET A 1095 -49.52 -13.26 6.96
N GLY A 1096 -48.20 -13.45 7.00
CA GLY A 1096 -47.58 -14.76 7.17
C GLY A 1096 -47.89 -15.38 8.54
N GLU A 1097 -48.01 -14.55 9.58
CA GLU A 1097 -48.29 -14.96 10.96
C GLU A 1097 -49.80 -15.17 11.20
N ALA A 1098 -50.65 -14.27 10.69
CA ALA A 1098 -52.11 -14.36 10.84
C ALA A 1098 -52.75 -15.53 10.06
N SER A 1099 -52.13 -15.97 8.95
CA SER A 1099 -52.61 -17.10 8.13
C SER A 1099 -52.39 -18.48 8.79
N SER A 1100 -51.81 -18.55 10.00
CA SER A 1100 -51.58 -19.82 10.71
C SER A 1100 -52.71 -20.22 11.69
N TYR A 1101 -53.73 -19.37 11.89
CA TYR A 1101 -54.72 -19.58 12.96
C TYR A 1101 -56.20 -19.74 12.53
N VAL A 1102 -56.55 -19.74 11.24
CA VAL A 1102 -57.96 -19.87 10.82
C VAL A 1102 -58.10 -20.85 9.66
N ASN A 1103 -58.75 -21.98 9.93
CA ASN A 1103 -59.24 -22.94 8.94
C ASN A 1103 -60.75 -22.72 8.73
N SER A 1104 -61.15 -21.85 7.79
CA SER A 1104 -62.47 -21.92 7.14
C SER A 1104 -62.57 -20.93 5.97
N VAL A 1105 -62.88 -21.49 4.80
CA VAL A 1105 -63.68 -21.00 3.64
C VAL A 1105 -63.61 -19.51 3.22
N GLU A 1106 -63.18 -19.34 1.96
CA GLU A 1106 -63.45 -18.31 0.93
C GLU A 1106 -63.51 -16.81 1.31
N GLU A 1107 -62.45 -16.07 0.96
CA GLU A 1107 -62.50 -14.98 -0.05
C GLU A 1107 -61.06 -14.56 -0.40
N SER A 1108 -60.68 -14.61 -1.68
CA SER A 1108 -59.37 -14.12 -2.13
C SER A 1108 -59.37 -12.59 -2.10
N THR A 1109 -59.06 -12.01 -0.93
CA THR A 1109 -58.74 -10.60 -0.82
C THR A 1109 -57.47 -10.32 -1.63
N SER A 1110 -57.63 -9.80 -2.84
CA SER A 1110 -56.53 -9.30 -3.65
C SER A 1110 -55.83 -8.19 -2.86
N ILE A 1111 -54.60 -8.44 -2.42
CA ILE A 1111 -53.78 -7.41 -1.80
C ILE A 1111 -53.66 -6.26 -2.82
N GLU A 1112 -54.20 -5.09 -2.48
CA GLU A 1112 -54.16 -3.91 -3.35
C GLU A 1112 -52.73 -3.68 -3.83
N ASN A 1113 -52.56 -3.56 -5.15
CA ASN A 1113 -51.29 -3.23 -5.77
C ASN A 1113 -50.90 -1.82 -5.31
N GLU A 1114 -49.86 -1.69 -4.49
CA GLU A 1114 -49.40 -0.37 -4.08
C GLU A 1114 -48.68 0.28 -5.26
N GLN A 1115 -49.29 1.34 -5.79
CA GLN A 1115 -48.71 2.15 -6.85
C GLN A 1115 -48.11 3.40 -6.21
N VAL A 1116 -46.84 3.64 -6.48
CA VAL A 1116 -46.12 4.81 -6.01
C VAL A 1116 -45.63 5.57 -7.23
N GLU A 1117 -46.19 6.75 -7.44
CA GLU A 1117 -45.70 7.67 -8.45
C GLU A 1117 -44.61 8.51 -7.81
N VAL A 1118 -43.41 8.42 -8.37
CA VAL A 1118 -42.22 9.02 -7.82
C VAL A 1118 -41.50 9.75 -8.93
N ASP A 1119 -41.09 10.97 -8.64
CA ASP A 1119 -40.22 11.72 -9.53
C ASP A 1119 -38.86 11.03 -9.62
N CYS A 1120 -38.69 10.30 -10.72
CA CYS A 1120 -37.44 9.68 -11.08
C CYS A 1120 -36.52 10.74 -11.66
N ILE A 1121 -35.22 10.63 -11.41
CA ILE A 1121 -34.25 11.57 -11.95
C ILE A 1121 -33.77 11.02 -13.30
N ARG A 1122 -34.07 11.71 -14.40
CA ARG A 1122 -33.44 11.43 -15.70
C ARG A 1122 -31.95 11.78 -15.61
N LYS A 1123 -31.16 11.23 -16.53
CA LYS A 1123 -29.71 11.42 -16.57
C LYS A 1123 -29.24 12.89 -16.70
N ASN A 1124 -30.07 13.77 -17.23
CA ASN A 1124 -29.86 15.23 -17.31
C ASN A 1124 -30.37 15.99 -16.07
N ARG A 1125 -30.60 15.28 -14.95
CA ARG A 1125 -31.20 15.81 -13.70
C ARG A 1125 -32.62 16.32 -13.81
N THR A 1126 -33.27 16.24 -14.98
CA THR A 1126 -34.70 16.57 -15.07
C THR A 1126 -35.50 15.47 -14.41
N LYS A 1127 -36.45 15.86 -13.58
CA LYS A 1127 -37.39 14.93 -12.95
C LYS A 1127 -38.39 14.44 -13.99
N PHE A 1128 -38.79 13.18 -13.87
CA PHE A 1128 -39.91 12.66 -14.63
C PHE A 1128 -40.77 11.77 -13.72
N PRO A 1129 -42.10 11.87 -13.84
CA PRO A 1129 -42.99 11.03 -13.06
C PRO A 1129 -42.86 9.58 -13.54
N GLY A 1130 -42.38 8.72 -12.65
CA GLY A 1130 -42.28 7.28 -12.84
C GLY A 1130 -43.25 6.56 -11.92
N LYS A 1131 -44.04 5.64 -12.46
CA LYS A 1131 -44.96 4.82 -11.70
C LYS A 1131 -44.33 3.50 -11.33
N PHE A 1132 -44.16 3.25 -10.04
CA PHE A 1132 -43.76 1.96 -9.51
C PHE A 1132 -44.99 1.23 -9.02
N THR A 1133 -45.24 0.04 -9.57
CA THR A 1133 -46.28 -0.84 -9.02
C THR A 1133 -45.60 -1.97 -8.29
N PHE A 1134 -45.87 -2.08 -6.99
CA PHE A 1134 -45.39 -3.16 -6.16
C PHE A 1134 -46.46 -4.25 -6.14
N HIS A 1135 -46.13 -5.39 -6.73
CA HIS A 1135 -46.96 -6.58 -6.70
C HIS A 1135 -46.40 -7.54 -5.65
N CYS A 1136 -47.09 -7.69 -4.52
CA CYS A 1136 -46.78 -8.73 -3.55
C CYS A 1136 -47.45 -10.04 -3.97
N VAL A 1137 -46.67 -10.96 -4.53
CA VAL A 1137 -47.17 -12.28 -4.92
C VAL A 1137 -46.79 -13.29 -3.84
N LYS A 1138 -47.80 -13.84 -3.16
CA LYS A 1138 -47.65 -15.02 -2.30
C LYS A 1138 -47.58 -16.24 -3.22
N LEU A 1139 -46.41 -16.88 -3.30
CA LEU A 1139 -46.23 -18.06 -4.13
C LEU A 1139 -46.79 -19.28 -3.39
N GLU A 1140 -47.85 -19.89 -3.91
CA GLU A 1140 -48.41 -21.13 -3.36
C GLU A 1140 -47.32 -22.22 -3.27
N GLY A 1141 -47.25 -22.88 -2.12
CA GLY A 1141 -46.25 -23.92 -1.82
C GLY A 1141 -44.88 -23.41 -1.34
N ARG A 1142 -44.67 -22.09 -1.17
CA ARG A 1142 -43.45 -21.54 -0.52
C ARG A 1142 -43.79 -20.45 0.49
N ILE A 1143 -43.21 -20.55 1.69
CA ILE A 1143 -43.23 -19.48 2.69
C ILE A 1143 -42.26 -18.39 2.19
N GLY A 1144 -42.79 -17.41 1.48
CA GLY A 1144 -42.02 -16.29 0.95
C GLY A 1144 -42.88 -15.41 0.05
N ILE A 1145 -42.92 -14.12 0.35
CA ILE A 1145 -43.64 -13.13 -0.45
C ILE A 1145 -42.65 -12.54 -1.45
N SER A 1146 -42.95 -12.69 -2.74
CA SER A 1146 -42.14 -12.11 -3.81
C SER A 1146 -42.72 -10.74 -4.15
N ILE A 1147 -41.97 -9.67 -3.86
CA ILE A 1147 -42.33 -8.32 -4.30
C ILE A 1147 -41.80 -8.13 -5.72
N VAL A 1148 -42.69 -8.10 -6.70
CA VAL A 1148 -42.38 -7.78 -8.09
C VAL A 1148 -42.65 -6.29 -8.28
N VAL A 1149 -41.60 -5.52 -8.56
CA VAL A 1149 -41.72 -4.08 -8.83
C VAL A 1149 -41.75 -3.88 -10.33
N THR A 1150 -42.84 -3.34 -10.86
CA THR A 1150 -42.91 -2.88 -12.25
C THR A 1150 -42.72 -1.37 -12.30
N PHE A 1151 -41.91 -0.92 -13.24
CA PHE A 1151 -41.63 0.50 -13.45
C PHE A 1151 -42.20 0.94 -14.80
N LYS A 1152 -43.01 2.00 -14.79
CA LYS A 1152 -43.61 2.59 -15.99
C LYS A 1152 -43.30 4.09 -16.03
N ASP A 1153 -42.66 4.56 -17.12
CA ASP A 1153 -42.51 6.00 -17.37
C ASP A 1153 -43.87 6.57 -17.84
N ILE A 1154 -44.43 7.52 -17.08
CA ILE A 1154 -45.78 8.06 -17.32
C ILE A 1154 -45.76 9.15 -18.41
N THR A 1155 -44.60 9.75 -18.71
CA THR A 1155 -44.53 10.90 -19.63
C THR A 1155 -44.90 10.57 -21.08
N LEU A 1156 -44.60 9.35 -21.54
CA LEU A 1156 -44.85 8.90 -22.92
C LEU A 1156 -46.33 8.63 -23.23
N GLU A 1157 -47.13 8.28 -22.23
CA GLU A 1157 -48.55 7.92 -22.43
C GLU A 1157 -49.43 9.18 -22.50
N LYS A 1158 -49.13 10.18 -21.68
CA LYS A 1158 -49.85 11.46 -21.63
C LYS A 1158 -49.63 12.31 -22.88
N GLN A 1159 -48.40 12.38 -23.39
CA GLN A 1159 -48.11 13.06 -24.67
C GLN A 1159 -48.72 12.33 -25.87
N ARG A 1160 -48.79 10.99 -25.83
CA ARG A 1160 -49.32 10.20 -26.94
C ARG A 1160 -50.84 10.24 -27.00
N SER A 1161 -51.55 10.27 -25.87
CA SER A 1161 -53.00 10.47 -25.83
C SER A 1161 -53.40 11.90 -26.20
N GLU A 1162 -52.64 12.91 -25.77
CA GLU A 1162 -52.90 14.31 -26.15
C GLU A 1162 -52.60 14.59 -27.63
N ASN A 1163 -51.54 13.99 -28.19
CA ASN A 1163 -51.27 14.10 -29.62
C ASN A 1163 -52.23 13.25 -30.47
N LEU A 1164 -52.75 12.12 -29.96
CA LEU A 1164 -53.82 11.38 -30.64
C LEU A 1164 -55.12 12.22 -30.67
N LEU A 1165 -55.50 12.82 -29.54
CA LEU A 1165 -56.71 13.66 -29.47
C LEU A 1165 -56.61 14.90 -30.36
N LYS A 1166 -55.43 15.53 -30.43
CA LYS A 1166 -55.18 16.70 -31.30
C LYS A 1166 -55.05 16.34 -32.78
N ASN A 1167 -54.68 15.11 -33.12
CA ASN A 1167 -54.58 14.64 -34.51
C ASN A 1167 -55.92 14.12 -35.06
N ILE A 1168 -56.87 13.76 -34.20
CA ILE A 1168 -58.18 13.21 -34.61
C ILE A 1168 -59.28 14.28 -34.55
N LEU A 1169 -59.14 15.31 -33.70
CA LEU A 1169 -60.16 16.35 -33.51
C LEU A 1169 -59.55 17.75 -33.71
N PRO A 1170 -60.25 18.70 -34.36
CA PRO A 1170 -59.84 20.09 -34.40
C PRO A 1170 -59.59 20.62 -32.98
N THR A 1171 -58.54 21.42 -32.78
CA THR A 1171 -58.09 21.90 -31.46
C THR A 1171 -59.20 22.58 -30.65
N ALA A 1172 -60.16 23.24 -31.31
CA ALA A 1172 -61.33 23.82 -30.66
C ALA A 1172 -62.29 22.78 -30.05
N VAL A 1173 -62.44 21.62 -30.68
CA VAL A 1173 -63.33 20.53 -30.24
C VAL A 1173 -62.67 19.73 -29.11
N ALA A 1174 -61.36 19.45 -29.23
CA ALA A 1174 -60.60 18.77 -28.17
C ALA A 1174 -60.58 19.57 -26.86
N ASN A 1175 -60.54 20.91 -26.93
CA ASN A 1175 -60.61 21.77 -25.74
C ASN A 1175 -62.00 21.80 -25.10
N ARG A 1176 -63.08 21.75 -25.90
CA ARG A 1176 -64.46 21.71 -25.39
C ARG A 1176 -64.81 20.40 -24.68
N LEU A 1177 -64.33 19.26 -25.19
CA LEU A 1177 -64.46 17.96 -24.53
C LEU A 1177 -63.68 17.90 -23.21
N LYS A 1178 -62.55 18.60 -23.11
CA LYS A 1178 -61.71 18.65 -21.90
C LYS A 1178 -62.36 19.44 -20.75
N THR A 1179 -63.27 20.36 -21.06
CA THR A 1179 -64.02 21.17 -20.07
C THR A 1179 -65.34 20.56 -19.58
N GLY A 1180 -65.70 19.35 -20.04
CA GLY A 1180 -66.80 18.56 -19.46
C GLY A 1180 -68.23 18.99 -19.82
N GLY A 1181 -68.44 19.57 -21.01
CA GLY A 1181 -69.71 20.20 -21.40
C GLY A 1181 -70.75 19.34 -22.11
N ASP A 1182 -70.40 18.51 -23.11
CA ASP A 1182 -71.41 17.87 -23.98
C ASP A 1182 -71.04 16.43 -24.36
N SER A 1183 -71.98 15.49 -24.20
CA SER A 1183 -71.82 14.05 -24.44
C SER A 1183 -72.39 13.54 -25.77
N PHE A 1184 -72.93 14.40 -26.64
CA PHE A 1184 -73.49 14.00 -27.93
C PHE A 1184 -73.17 15.00 -29.04
N ILE A 1185 -72.28 14.61 -29.97
CA ILE A 1185 -72.13 15.26 -31.28
C ILE A 1185 -71.91 14.15 -32.32
N ALA A 1186 -73.00 13.69 -32.92
CA ALA A 1186 -72.98 12.88 -34.14
C ALA A 1186 -74.23 13.17 -34.97
N GLU A 1187 -74.29 14.37 -35.56
CA GLU A 1187 -74.94 14.59 -36.84
C GLU A 1187 -74.24 15.76 -37.54
N ALA A 1188 -73.90 15.56 -38.81
CA ALA A 1188 -73.22 16.47 -39.73
C ALA A 1188 -71.72 16.72 -39.48
N ILE A 1189 -70.87 16.03 -40.23
CA ILE A 1189 -69.90 16.63 -41.17
C ILE A 1189 -69.42 15.53 -42.13
N ASN A 1190 -69.64 15.76 -43.43
CA ASN A 1190 -69.09 14.99 -44.54
C ASN A 1190 -67.72 15.54 -44.95
N ASP A 1191 -66.85 14.64 -45.41
CA ASP A 1191 -65.57 14.86 -46.10
C ASP A 1191 -64.42 15.56 -45.33
N VAL A 1192 -63.24 14.93 -45.35
CA VAL A 1192 -62.05 15.41 -46.10
C VAL A 1192 -60.89 14.42 -45.97
N THR A 1193 -60.26 14.20 -47.13
CA THR A 1193 -59.12 13.36 -47.51
C THR A 1193 -57.73 13.73 -46.95
N CYS A 1194 -56.95 12.67 -46.68
CA CYS A 1194 -55.49 12.41 -46.75
C CYS A 1194 -54.42 13.54 -46.86
N PHE A 1195 -53.26 13.38 -46.18
CA PHE A 1195 -51.89 13.07 -46.74
C PHE A 1195 -50.71 13.51 -45.82
N LEU A 1196 -49.59 12.73 -45.84
CA LEU A 1196 -48.16 13.06 -45.58
C LEU A 1196 -47.70 13.33 -44.12
N VAL A 1197 -46.44 13.19 -43.66
CA VAL A 1197 -45.12 12.78 -44.18
C VAL A 1197 -44.17 12.59 -42.99
N PHE A 1198 -43.12 11.79 -43.17
CA PHE A 1198 -41.96 11.67 -42.28
C PHE A 1198 -40.96 12.82 -42.50
N GLU A 1199 -40.49 13.48 -41.45
CA GLU A 1199 -39.27 14.30 -41.51
C GLU A 1199 -38.32 14.04 -40.34
N LEU A 1200 -37.03 13.90 -40.70
CA LEU A 1200 -35.85 13.79 -39.85
C LEU A 1200 -35.43 15.17 -39.33
N GLY A 1201 -34.93 15.25 -38.09
CA GLY A 1201 -34.37 16.51 -37.58
C GLY A 1201 -33.46 16.35 -36.35
N SER A 1202 -32.15 16.38 -36.63
CA SER A 1202 -31.13 17.15 -35.92
C SER A 1202 -30.59 16.68 -34.55
N VAL A 1203 -29.34 16.24 -34.61
CA VAL A 1203 -28.34 16.14 -33.53
C VAL A 1203 -27.41 17.35 -33.68
N PHE A 1204 -27.19 18.11 -32.59
CA PHE A 1204 -25.91 18.67 -32.10
C PHE A 1204 -26.16 19.90 -31.21
N GLU A 1205 -25.72 19.88 -29.95
CA GLU A 1205 -24.84 20.91 -29.36
C GLU A 1205 -24.45 20.61 -27.88
N PHE A 1206 -23.42 21.32 -27.43
CA PHE A 1206 -22.79 21.44 -26.11
C PHE A 1206 -21.76 20.39 -25.62
N ILE A 1207 -20.51 20.65 -26.04
CA ILE A 1207 -19.29 20.56 -25.23
C ILE A 1207 -18.89 22.01 -24.91
N LEU A 1208 -18.83 22.41 -23.62
CA LEU A 1208 -17.78 23.24 -22.98
C LEU A 1208 -18.32 23.79 -21.64
N LEU A 1209 -17.73 23.35 -20.53
CA LEU A 1209 -17.19 24.18 -19.42
C LEU A 1209 -16.76 23.25 -18.29
N PHE A 1210 -15.49 23.30 -17.89
CA PHE A 1210 -15.00 23.31 -16.49
C PHE A 1210 -13.53 22.88 -16.41
N VAL A 1211 -12.63 23.87 -16.36
CA VAL A 1211 -11.48 24.05 -15.44
C VAL A 1211 -11.13 25.56 -15.57
N PHE A 1212 -10.87 26.41 -14.58
CA PHE A 1212 -10.07 26.31 -13.36
C PHE A 1212 -10.49 27.41 -12.35
N VAL A 1213 -10.21 27.14 -11.07
CA VAL A 1213 -10.25 28.07 -9.92
C VAL A 1213 -8.87 28.72 -9.77
N CYS A 1214 -8.77 30.04 -9.55
CA CYS A 1214 -7.57 30.64 -8.94
C CYS A 1214 -7.83 32.07 -8.43
N GLU A 1215 -8.00 32.21 -7.11
CA GLU A 1215 -7.64 33.32 -6.21
C GLU A 1215 -7.95 32.80 -4.79
N MET A 1216 -7.22 33.03 -3.71
CA MET A 1216 -6.04 33.84 -3.40
C MET A 1216 -5.45 33.28 -2.08
N GLY A 1217 -4.16 33.48 -1.82
CA GLY A 1217 -3.57 33.13 -0.52
C GLY A 1217 -2.13 33.59 -0.37
N ARG A 1218 -1.94 34.89 -0.13
CA ARG A 1218 -0.78 35.44 0.57
C ARG A 1218 -0.80 34.99 2.03
N LEU A 1219 0.27 34.34 2.49
CA LEU A 1219 1.04 34.65 3.70
C LEU A 1219 2.35 33.86 3.66
#